data_AF-A0AAD9L9U5-F1
#
_entry.id   AF-A0AAD9L9U5-F1
#
_cell.length_a   1.000
_cell.length_b   1.000
_cell.length_c   1.000
_cell.angle_alpha   90.00
_cell.angle_beta   90.00
_cell.angle_gamma   90.00
#
_symmetry.space_group_name_H-M   'P 1'
#
loop_
_entity.id
_entity.type
_entity.pdbx_description
1 polymer ?
#
loop_
_entity_poly.entity_id
_entity_poly.type
_entity_poly.pdbx_seq_one_letter_code
_entity_poly.pdbx_strand_id
1 'polypeptide(L)'
;MDPSSSTAVVPSPLTRLPPELFDTLLSHVPPDQLQRTALSLRQVFPDYPLSSRHLYTYMVVHRPEQIKPLWRRLKEEMQKEGGGLTKHVNTFTMDSWRGDADILNNALRCLPDVRVLMLNLGTNFAPEHLEEMFEEPRPRIRRIELRFRPYVEQASYYQFLAGSYFDTSVETMYRRWPETPSFTHLSIIQDPPPRMTAPPTARNSRAATVANSGAATAESSLANSVADLTLESSDSESTSENSTPATSAASQSSVEKGYTGHGPFPYLNDKMGWAKPKSFAQPIVFFDIKCLARFGAASVAANLTHLRLRVPSRDIAYVLIGPQVPGRTSNLFPSLRYLDISTTNVRLDSVLSTLLRSYERLEHLVLDRVNLFGFTAKDRGVELCRELGGLCVSAGLARGKERERAIAAWDVMERTRFAQAEAERQRLQAEQTHVEEGRGLSPEIVAARNAQAEAEERERLIALSRSRRGHRSAAHSTISLRDRPSRVSRVGAATSTLPSNIALPPPDRAYFVLPPLPTLKTVSIGGEAHAISTAKIAEWEDDFHSGWRDGLGKVLGWAVHVAEKYERAKKKADEWYNTEMVGGKAKEKPARGKGKSAAPAAKVKPPTDIRLFRFPLPSEPRVPGDPSDPTSGLIEIHPIGREYIEDYRNAIGDAELYAASHGNPPPCVLCTVPDCEGPARKGSEGERVDGRGGLNGKHKDNCGHLYGRNVWGWQNVEHL
;
A
#
# COMPACT_ATOMS: atom_id res chain seq x y z
N MET A 1 -36.53 44.16 61.40
CA MET A 1 -35.71 44.63 60.28
C MET A 1 -35.51 43.43 59.38
N ASP A 2 -36.37 43.30 58.37
CA ASP A 2 -36.48 42.07 57.58
C ASP A 2 -35.65 42.15 56.29
N PRO A 3 -34.81 41.15 55.99
CA PRO A 3 -34.06 41.08 54.74
C PRO A 3 -34.81 40.21 53.72
N SER A 4 -35.85 40.75 53.08
CA SER A 4 -36.62 40.03 52.05
C SER A 4 -36.89 40.84 50.77
N SER A 5 -35.89 41.60 50.32
CA SER A 5 -35.87 42.15 48.95
C SER A 5 -35.38 41.07 47.98
N SER A 6 -36.25 40.12 47.65
CA SER A 6 -36.03 39.19 46.53
C SER A 6 -36.11 39.98 45.23
N THR A 7 -34.95 40.32 44.65
CA THR A 7 -34.87 40.86 43.29
C THR A 7 -35.38 39.79 42.32
N ALA A 8 -36.60 39.98 41.81
CA ALA A 8 -37.18 39.11 40.81
C ALA A 8 -36.29 39.08 39.56
N VAL A 9 -35.51 38.01 39.40
CA VAL A 9 -34.66 37.78 38.23
C VAL A 9 -35.56 37.67 37.03
N VAL A 10 -35.60 38.72 36.20
CA VAL A 10 -36.38 38.70 34.96
C VAL A 10 -35.83 37.58 34.09
N PRO A 11 -36.62 36.53 33.78
CA PRO A 11 -36.11 35.40 33.02
C PRO A 11 -35.69 35.88 31.62
N SER A 12 -34.46 35.54 31.25
CA SER A 12 -33.87 35.90 29.96
C SER A 12 -34.84 35.56 28.82
N PRO A 13 -35.02 36.41 27.80
CA PRO A 13 -35.89 36.09 26.68
C PRO A 13 -35.52 34.77 25.98
N LEU A 14 -34.26 34.33 26.10
CA LEU A 14 -33.79 33.03 25.62
C LEU A 14 -34.46 31.84 26.33
N THR A 15 -34.77 31.93 27.64
CA THR A 15 -35.43 30.83 28.38
C THR A 15 -36.92 30.69 28.06
N ARG A 16 -37.46 31.55 27.18
CA ARG A 16 -38.84 31.45 26.64
C ARG A 16 -38.92 30.69 25.33
N LEU A 17 -37.79 30.36 24.70
CA LEU A 17 -37.75 29.52 23.51
C LEU A 17 -38.13 28.07 23.90
N PRO A 18 -38.70 27.26 23.00
CA PRO A 18 -38.81 25.81 23.18
C PRO A 18 -37.43 25.12 23.14
N PRO A 19 -37.21 24.03 23.91
CA PRO A 19 -35.91 23.36 24.00
C PRO A 19 -35.43 22.77 22.66
N GLU A 20 -36.35 22.43 21.76
CA GLU A 20 -36.08 21.97 20.41
C GLU A 20 -35.35 23.02 19.57
N LEU A 21 -35.57 24.32 19.85
CA LEU A 21 -34.82 25.41 19.21
C LEU A 21 -33.38 25.48 19.74
N PHE A 22 -33.14 25.17 21.02
CA PHE A 22 -31.77 25.07 21.54
C PHE A 22 -31.03 23.86 20.97
N ASP A 23 -31.70 22.70 20.83
CA ASP A 23 -31.12 21.53 20.16
C ASP A 23 -30.78 21.84 18.69
N THR A 24 -31.64 22.60 18.00
CA THR A 24 -31.39 23.10 16.63
C THR A 24 -30.20 24.06 16.59
N LEU A 25 -30.13 25.05 17.49
CA LEU A 25 -29.00 25.98 17.58
C LEU A 25 -27.69 25.25 17.90
N LEU A 26 -27.73 24.27 18.81
CA LEU A 26 -26.59 23.42 19.14
C LEU A 26 -26.17 22.52 17.97
N SER A 27 -27.08 22.11 17.09
CA SER A 27 -26.73 21.36 15.87
C SER A 27 -25.91 22.17 14.86
N HIS A 28 -25.86 23.50 14.98
CA HIS A 28 -24.98 24.36 14.18
C HIS A 28 -23.64 24.70 14.86
N VAL A 29 -23.39 24.23 16.09
CA VAL A 29 -22.12 24.44 16.78
C VAL A 29 -21.09 23.41 16.30
N PRO A 30 -19.86 23.81 15.90
CA PRO A 30 -18.83 22.89 15.45
C PRO A 30 -18.58 21.72 16.43
N PRO A 31 -18.39 20.47 15.95
CA PRO A 31 -18.24 19.28 16.81
C PRO A 31 -17.16 19.38 17.89
N ASP A 32 -16.04 20.07 17.62
CA ASP A 32 -14.95 20.31 18.56
C ASP A 32 -15.32 21.24 19.72
N GLN A 33 -16.36 22.06 19.54
CA GLN A 33 -16.84 23.06 20.51
C GLN A 33 -18.16 22.65 21.16
N LEU A 34 -18.94 21.75 20.55
CA LEU A 34 -20.29 21.38 20.97
C LEU A 34 -20.39 21.05 22.46
N GLN A 35 -19.55 20.14 22.96
CA GLN A 35 -19.57 19.71 24.36
C GLN A 35 -19.31 20.88 25.31
N ARG A 36 -18.34 21.75 25.02
CA ARG A 36 -18.00 22.91 25.85
C ARG A 36 -19.12 23.96 25.82
N THR A 37 -19.71 24.21 24.66
CA THR A 37 -20.84 25.14 24.51
C THR A 37 -22.08 24.63 25.26
N ALA A 38 -22.45 23.37 25.09
CA ALA A 38 -23.56 22.75 25.79
C ALA A 38 -23.35 22.70 27.32
N LEU A 39 -22.14 22.42 27.80
CA LEU A 39 -21.80 22.54 29.23
C LEU A 39 -21.99 23.98 29.75
N SER A 40 -21.48 24.96 29.00
CA SER A 40 -21.58 26.38 29.37
C SER A 40 -23.04 26.84 29.43
N LEU A 41 -23.87 26.47 28.45
CA LEU A 41 -25.30 26.80 28.45
C LEU A 41 -26.05 26.17 29.63
N ARG A 42 -25.73 24.94 30.03
CA ARG A 42 -26.33 24.30 31.22
C ARG A 42 -25.88 24.93 32.54
N GLN A 43 -24.70 25.54 32.60
CA GLN A 43 -24.26 26.31 33.77
C GLN A 43 -24.96 27.67 33.85
N VAL A 44 -25.26 28.29 32.71
CA VAL A 44 -25.97 29.59 32.65
C VAL A 44 -27.49 29.44 32.82
N PHE A 45 -28.06 28.33 32.33
CA PHE A 45 -29.50 28.04 32.40
C PHE A 45 -29.76 26.69 33.10
N PRO A 46 -29.52 26.57 34.41
CA PRO A 46 -29.60 25.28 35.13
C PRO A 46 -31.02 24.69 35.16
N ASP A 47 -32.04 25.54 35.27
CA ASP A 47 -33.45 25.13 35.37
C ASP A 47 -34.12 24.91 34.00
N TYR A 48 -33.42 25.23 32.91
CA TYR A 48 -33.96 25.07 31.56
C TYR A 48 -33.63 23.67 31.00
N PRO A 49 -34.60 22.95 30.38
CA PRO A 49 -34.46 21.55 30.01
C PRO A 49 -33.62 21.34 28.73
N LEU A 50 -32.34 21.73 28.75
CA LEU A 50 -31.39 21.48 27.66
C LEU A 50 -31.14 19.97 27.50
N SER A 51 -31.21 19.50 26.25
CA SER A 51 -30.93 18.11 25.92
C SER A 51 -29.51 17.71 26.32
N SER A 52 -29.43 16.65 27.12
CA SER A 52 -28.13 16.13 27.56
C SER A 52 -27.33 15.51 26.41
N ARG A 53 -27.97 15.19 25.28
CA ARG A 53 -27.37 14.52 24.11
C ARG A 53 -26.11 15.24 23.61
N HIS A 54 -26.16 16.56 23.46
CA HIS A 54 -25.05 17.37 22.95
C HIS A 54 -23.79 17.36 23.83
N LEU A 55 -23.88 16.92 25.09
CA LEU A 55 -22.71 16.70 25.96
C LEU A 55 -21.96 15.40 25.63
N TYR A 56 -22.63 14.43 25.01
CA TYR A 56 -22.13 13.09 24.78
C TYR A 56 -21.90 12.79 23.29
N THR A 57 -22.59 13.45 22.35
CA THR A 57 -22.42 13.20 20.90
C THR A 57 -20.95 13.22 20.45
N TYR A 58 -20.22 14.27 20.87
CA TYR A 58 -18.80 14.47 20.57
C TYR A 58 -18.07 14.74 21.89
N MET A 59 -17.37 13.74 22.43
CA MET A 59 -16.68 13.84 23.72
C MET A 59 -15.22 14.21 23.52
N VAL A 60 -14.76 15.30 24.16
CA VAL A 60 -13.37 15.78 24.02
C VAL A 60 -12.70 15.95 25.38
N VAL A 61 -11.61 15.20 25.58
CA VAL A 61 -10.76 15.27 26.77
C VAL A 61 -9.55 16.14 26.45
N HIS A 62 -9.61 17.42 26.86
CA HIS A 62 -8.50 18.36 26.68
C HIS A 62 -7.43 18.27 27.78
N ARG A 63 -7.83 17.88 29.01
CA ARG A 63 -6.96 17.85 30.19
C ARG A 63 -7.00 16.47 30.87
N PRO A 64 -5.86 15.95 31.38
CA PRO A 64 -5.78 14.60 31.93
C PRO A 64 -6.70 14.38 33.13
N GLU A 65 -6.93 15.42 33.95
CA GLU A 65 -7.76 15.33 35.16
C GLU A 65 -9.24 15.08 34.85
N GLN A 66 -9.67 15.30 33.60
CA GLN A 66 -11.06 15.08 33.18
C GLN A 66 -11.39 13.59 33.03
N ILE A 67 -10.41 12.71 32.81
CA ILE A 67 -10.62 11.29 32.47
C ILE A 67 -11.31 10.54 33.62
N LYS A 68 -10.84 10.69 34.86
CA LYS A 68 -11.37 9.96 36.03
C LYS A 68 -12.79 10.40 36.47
N PRO A 69 -13.15 11.70 36.46
CA PRO A 69 -14.54 12.14 36.55
C PRO A 69 -15.41 11.61 35.39
N LEU A 70 -14.90 11.66 34.15
CA LEU A 70 -15.63 11.23 32.96
C LEU A 70 -15.96 9.74 33.01
N TRP A 71 -14.97 8.89 33.32
CA TRP A 71 -15.17 7.44 33.48
C TRP A 71 -16.23 7.11 34.53
N ARG A 72 -16.17 7.74 35.71
CA ARG A 72 -17.19 7.55 36.76
C ARG A 72 -18.58 7.90 36.22
N ARG A 73 -18.71 9.01 35.50
CA ARG A 73 -19.99 9.41 34.92
C ARG A 73 -20.47 8.47 33.82
N LEU A 74 -19.59 8.00 32.94
CA LEU A 74 -19.92 7.01 31.92
C LEU A 74 -20.38 5.68 32.54
N LYS A 75 -19.75 5.25 33.64
CA LYS A 75 -20.14 4.06 34.39
C LYS A 75 -21.54 4.20 35.01
N GLU A 76 -21.86 5.36 35.58
CA GLU A 76 -23.22 5.68 36.07
C GLU A 76 -24.27 5.67 34.95
N GLU A 77 -23.98 6.29 33.79
CA GLU A 77 -24.90 6.32 32.65
C GLU A 77 -25.11 4.92 32.03
N MET A 78 -24.04 4.12 31.94
CA MET A 78 -24.09 2.74 31.43
C MET A 78 -24.93 1.80 32.31
N GLN A 79 -25.01 2.05 33.61
CA GLN A 79 -25.82 1.27 34.55
C GLN A 79 -27.33 1.57 34.47
N LYS A 80 -27.75 2.63 33.77
CA LYS A 80 -29.18 2.92 33.55
C LYS A 80 -29.78 1.95 32.55
N GLU A 81 -31.07 1.68 32.69
CA GLU A 81 -31.82 0.89 31.72
C GLU A 81 -31.64 1.45 30.30
N GLY A 82 -31.39 0.55 29.34
CA GLY A 82 -31.08 0.94 27.97
C GLY A 82 -29.71 1.59 27.77
N GLY A 83 -28.79 1.61 28.75
CA GLY A 83 -27.41 2.13 28.61
C GLY A 83 -27.27 3.65 28.69
N GLY A 84 -28.36 4.35 29.04
CA GLY A 84 -28.38 5.80 29.24
C GLY A 84 -27.81 6.60 28.06
N LEU A 85 -27.05 7.65 28.38
CA LEU A 85 -26.49 8.56 27.38
C LEU A 85 -25.26 8.02 26.63
N THR A 86 -24.68 6.89 27.06
CA THR A 86 -23.46 6.33 26.43
C THR A 86 -23.69 5.89 24.98
N LYS A 87 -24.90 5.45 24.64
CA LYS A 87 -25.32 5.09 23.28
C LYS A 87 -25.39 6.26 22.30
N HIS A 88 -25.36 7.50 22.78
CA HIS A 88 -25.35 8.69 21.92
C HIS A 88 -23.93 9.16 21.57
N VAL A 89 -22.89 8.51 22.09
CA VAL A 89 -21.50 8.89 21.85
C VAL A 89 -21.04 8.40 20.48
N ASN A 90 -20.99 9.33 19.52
CA ASN A 90 -20.48 9.04 18.17
C ASN A 90 -18.95 9.16 18.12
N THR A 91 -18.39 10.16 18.79
CA THR A 91 -16.95 10.49 18.74
C THR A 91 -16.36 10.59 20.13
N PHE A 92 -15.20 9.96 20.32
CA PHE A 92 -14.36 10.14 21.50
C PHE A 92 -12.97 10.64 21.08
N THR A 93 -12.56 11.77 21.65
CA THR A 93 -11.26 12.39 21.38
C THR A 93 -10.47 12.62 22.65
N MET A 94 -9.26 12.05 22.71
CA MET A 94 -8.21 12.42 23.66
C MET A 94 -7.29 13.45 23.00
N ASP A 95 -7.53 14.73 23.28
CA ASP A 95 -6.68 15.84 22.81
C ASP A 95 -5.47 16.04 23.73
N SER A 96 -5.57 15.61 25.00
CA SER A 96 -4.46 15.69 25.94
C SER A 96 -3.35 14.66 25.65
N TRP A 97 -2.09 15.10 25.70
CA TRP A 97 -0.90 14.23 25.59
C TRP A 97 -0.54 13.49 26.89
N ARG A 98 -1.35 13.66 27.94
CA ARG A 98 -1.18 13.03 29.25
C ARG A 98 -2.53 12.46 29.69
N GLY A 99 -2.51 11.44 30.53
CA GLY A 99 -3.73 10.82 31.03
C GLY A 99 -3.46 9.45 31.64
N ASP A 100 -4.32 9.00 32.54
CA ASP A 100 -4.27 7.64 33.03
C ASP A 100 -4.82 6.71 31.92
N ALA A 101 -3.97 5.83 31.38
CA ALA A 101 -4.29 4.99 30.24
C ALA A 101 -5.26 3.85 30.62
N ASP A 102 -5.12 3.29 31.82
CA ASP A 102 -6.04 2.29 32.35
C ASP A 102 -7.44 2.88 32.55
N ILE A 103 -7.53 4.10 33.11
CA ILE A 103 -8.83 4.77 33.25
C ILE A 103 -9.40 5.17 31.88
N LEU A 104 -8.57 5.50 30.88
CA LEU A 104 -9.04 5.70 29.50
C LEU A 104 -9.63 4.42 28.91
N ASN A 105 -8.96 3.28 29.04
CA ASN A 105 -9.48 1.99 28.56
C ASN A 105 -10.79 1.64 29.25
N ASN A 106 -10.88 1.88 30.56
CA ASN A 106 -12.11 1.71 31.33
C ASN A 106 -13.24 2.69 30.93
N ALA A 107 -12.91 3.90 30.46
CA ALA A 107 -13.88 4.81 29.86
C ALA A 107 -14.37 4.32 28.48
N LEU A 108 -13.46 3.84 27.63
CA LEU A 108 -13.77 3.34 26.28
C LEU A 108 -14.54 2.01 26.30
N ARG A 109 -14.43 1.21 27.37
CA ARG A 109 -15.31 0.05 27.64
C ARG A 109 -16.77 0.45 27.84
N CYS A 110 -17.03 1.62 28.42
CA CYS A 110 -18.39 2.16 28.54
C CYS A 110 -18.96 2.70 27.21
N LEU A 111 -18.17 2.68 26.12
CA LEU A 111 -18.49 3.28 24.83
C LEU A 111 -18.40 2.25 23.68
N PRO A 112 -19.23 1.20 23.67
CA PRO A 112 -19.17 0.12 22.66
C PRO A 112 -19.54 0.59 21.24
N ASP A 113 -20.37 1.63 21.13
CA ASP A 113 -20.97 2.11 19.88
C ASP A 113 -20.17 3.23 19.18
N VAL A 114 -18.99 3.59 19.70
CA VAL A 114 -18.19 4.71 19.18
C VAL A 114 -17.78 4.52 17.70
N ARG A 115 -17.98 5.56 16.89
CA ARG A 115 -17.71 5.56 15.44
C ARG A 115 -16.37 6.19 15.10
N VAL A 116 -15.98 7.23 15.83
CA VAL A 116 -14.75 7.98 15.59
C VAL A 116 -13.94 8.02 16.88
N LEU A 117 -12.71 7.51 16.81
CA LEU A 117 -11.76 7.48 17.93
C LEU A 117 -10.51 8.27 17.54
N MET A 118 -10.18 9.33 18.27
CA MET A 118 -9.03 10.20 17.99
C MET A 118 -8.16 10.32 19.24
N LEU A 119 -6.92 9.84 19.20
CA LEU A 119 -6.07 9.72 20.39
C LEU A 119 -4.69 10.35 20.19
N ASN A 120 -4.37 11.34 21.02
CA ASN A 120 -3.01 11.83 21.23
C ASN A 120 -2.30 10.94 22.28
N LEU A 121 -1.34 10.13 21.82
CA LEU A 121 -0.62 9.15 22.63
C LEU A 121 0.75 9.72 23.04
N GLY A 122 0.89 10.02 24.33
CA GLY A 122 2.12 10.53 24.95
C GLY A 122 3.00 9.45 25.58
N THR A 123 3.97 9.88 26.37
CA THR A 123 5.06 9.04 26.93
C THR A 123 4.64 8.19 28.13
N ASN A 124 3.48 8.49 28.70
CA ASN A 124 2.76 7.72 29.70
C ASN A 124 1.91 6.57 29.10
N PHE A 125 1.83 6.48 27.78
CA PHE A 125 1.06 5.45 27.09
C PHE A 125 2.00 4.32 26.64
N ALA A 126 1.89 3.16 27.28
CA ALA A 126 2.63 1.95 26.88
C ALA A 126 1.82 1.09 25.86
N PRO A 127 2.46 0.27 25.00
CA PRO A 127 1.81 -0.54 23.97
C PRO A 127 0.69 -1.46 24.49
N GLU A 128 0.86 -2.00 25.69
CA GLU A 128 -0.05 -2.93 26.35
C GLU A 128 -1.43 -2.31 26.55
N HIS A 129 -1.50 -1.01 26.85
CA HIS A 129 -2.79 -0.31 26.96
C HIS A 129 -3.47 -0.15 25.59
N LEU A 130 -2.73 -0.01 24.48
CA LEU A 130 -3.34 0.08 23.15
C LEU A 130 -3.76 -1.30 22.64
N GLU A 131 -3.01 -2.33 23.02
CA GLU A 131 -3.37 -3.72 22.81
C GLU A 131 -4.66 -4.08 23.58
N GLU A 132 -4.75 -3.76 24.87
CA GLU A 132 -5.99 -3.91 25.67
C GLU A 132 -7.18 -3.13 25.06
N MET A 133 -6.94 -1.94 24.52
CA MET A 133 -7.98 -1.12 23.88
C MET A 133 -8.55 -1.75 22.60
N PHE A 134 -7.74 -2.56 21.90
CA PHE A 134 -8.07 -3.23 20.65
C PHE A 134 -8.35 -4.74 20.81
N GLU A 135 -8.23 -5.30 22.01
CA GLU A 135 -8.60 -6.69 22.33
C GLU A 135 -10.04 -7.02 21.91
N GLU A 136 -10.98 -6.11 22.21
CA GLU A 136 -12.40 -6.23 21.86
C GLU A 136 -12.72 -5.48 20.54
N PRO A 137 -13.30 -6.15 19.52
CA PRO A 137 -13.69 -5.51 18.27
C PRO A 137 -14.81 -4.47 18.47
N ARG A 138 -14.70 -3.32 17.79
CA ARG A 138 -15.69 -2.24 17.85
C ARG A 138 -16.53 -2.21 16.55
N PRO A 139 -17.69 -2.90 16.48
CA PRO A 139 -18.37 -3.19 15.21
C PRO A 139 -18.97 -1.95 14.50
N ARG A 140 -19.02 -0.79 15.17
CA ARG A 140 -19.50 0.48 14.59
C ARG A 140 -18.38 1.48 14.29
N ILE A 141 -17.13 1.15 14.58
CA ILE A 141 -16.00 2.05 14.32
C ILE A 141 -15.87 2.31 12.81
N ARG A 142 -15.66 3.57 12.46
CA ARG A 142 -15.47 4.05 11.09
C ARG A 142 -14.10 4.67 10.89
N ARG A 143 -13.62 5.41 11.89
CA ARG A 143 -12.37 6.17 11.86
C ARG A 143 -11.60 5.98 13.15
N ILE A 144 -10.32 5.61 13.02
CA ILE A 144 -9.35 5.57 14.12
C ILE A 144 -8.19 6.49 13.77
N GLU A 145 -7.85 7.39 14.67
CA GLU A 145 -6.65 8.23 14.59
C GLU A 145 -5.77 8.06 15.82
N LEU A 146 -4.50 7.74 15.59
CA LEU A 146 -3.48 7.58 16.60
C LEU A 146 -2.34 8.55 16.27
N ARG A 147 -2.17 9.59 17.10
CA ARG A 147 -1.09 10.56 16.97
C ARG A 147 -0.11 10.35 18.12
N PHE A 148 1.08 9.86 17.81
CA PHE A 148 2.13 9.52 18.76
C PHE A 148 3.11 10.67 18.94
N ARG A 149 3.42 11.00 20.19
CA ARG A 149 4.54 11.87 20.59
C ARG A 149 5.39 11.12 21.60
N PRO A 150 6.30 10.24 21.15
CA PRO A 150 7.13 9.44 22.04
C PRO A 150 8.30 10.26 22.63
N TYR A 151 8.42 11.55 22.31
CA TYR A 151 9.53 12.39 22.78
C TYR A 151 9.30 12.85 24.21
N VAL A 152 10.25 12.48 25.05
CA VAL A 152 10.43 13.04 26.39
C VAL A 152 11.40 14.23 26.34
N GLU A 153 11.09 15.29 27.09
CA GLU A 153 11.98 16.45 27.28
C GLU A 153 13.20 16.11 28.16
N GLN A 154 13.09 15.06 28.98
CA GLN A 154 14.14 14.49 29.82
C GLN A 154 14.29 13.00 29.50
N ALA A 155 15.51 12.48 29.39
CA ALA A 155 15.75 11.10 28.96
C ALA A 155 15.22 10.05 29.97
N SER A 156 13.97 9.61 29.79
CA SER A 156 13.43 8.45 30.49
C SER A 156 13.91 7.16 29.81
N TYR A 157 14.87 6.48 30.42
CA TYR A 157 15.42 5.22 29.91
C TYR A 157 14.38 4.08 29.78
N TYR A 158 13.26 4.17 30.50
CA TYR A 158 12.25 3.12 30.62
C TYR A 158 11.69 2.63 29.27
N GLN A 159 11.18 3.54 28.43
CA GLN A 159 10.62 3.18 27.11
C GLN A 159 11.65 2.60 26.14
N PHE A 160 12.93 2.97 26.29
CA PHE A 160 13.99 2.51 25.40
C PHE A 160 14.56 1.14 25.81
N LEU A 161 14.65 0.87 27.12
CA LEU A 161 15.15 -0.40 27.66
C LEU A 161 14.09 -1.52 27.63
N ALA A 162 12.80 -1.18 27.72
CA ALA A 162 11.71 -2.16 27.68
C ALA A 162 11.38 -2.66 26.26
N GLY A 163 11.89 -2.02 25.19
CA GLY A 163 11.53 -2.36 23.81
C GLY A 163 10.04 -2.14 23.50
N SER A 164 9.43 -1.13 24.13
CA SER A 164 7.98 -0.91 24.10
C SER A 164 7.53 -0.30 22.75
N TYR A 165 7.25 -1.15 21.76
CA TYR A 165 6.79 -0.78 20.43
C TYR A 165 5.31 -1.14 20.22
N PHE A 166 4.58 -0.33 19.45
CA PHE A 166 3.13 -0.49 19.20
C PHE A 166 2.81 -1.51 18.09
N ASP A 167 3.78 -2.36 17.74
CA ASP A 167 3.60 -3.42 16.74
C ASP A 167 2.55 -4.45 17.20
N THR A 168 2.53 -4.80 18.50
CA THR A 168 1.56 -5.75 19.06
C THR A 168 0.13 -5.22 19.02
N SER A 169 -0.08 -3.92 19.22
CA SER A 169 -1.41 -3.31 19.20
C SER A 169 -2.06 -3.38 17.81
N VAL A 170 -1.27 -3.14 16.74
CA VAL A 170 -1.72 -3.33 15.34
C VAL A 170 -1.94 -4.82 15.04
N GLU A 171 -1.13 -5.69 15.64
CA GLU A 171 -1.26 -7.14 15.50
C GLU A 171 -2.52 -7.69 16.18
N THR A 172 -2.88 -7.19 17.35
CA THR A 172 -4.13 -7.51 18.05
C THR A 172 -5.34 -7.10 17.22
N MET A 173 -5.33 -5.93 16.57
CA MET A 173 -6.41 -5.56 15.63
C MET A 173 -6.62 -6.63 14.55
N TYR A 174 -5.60 -7.03 13.79
CA TYR A 174 -5.81 -7.98 12.69
C TYR A 174 -5.97 -9.44 13.13
N ARG A 175 -5.57 -9.80 14.35
CA ARG A 175 -5.78 -11.14 14.94
C ARG A 175 -7.15 -11.29 15.60
N ARG A 176 -7.70 -10.23 16.21
CA ARG A 176 -8.95 -10.26 16.98
C ARG A 176 -10.16 -9.76 16.20
N TRP A 177 -10.01 -8.78 15.32
CA TRP A 177 -11.15 -8.13 14.68
C TRP A 177 -11.62 -8.92 13.45
N PRO A 178 -12.94 -9.14 13.29
CA PRO A 178 -13.49 -9.69 12.07
C PRO A 178 -13.43 -8.66 10.93
N GLU A 179 -13.89 -9.06 9.74
CA GLU A 179 -14.21 -8.07 8.71
C GLU A 179 -15.20 -7.04 9.28
N THR A 180 -14.83 -5.77 9.21
CA THR A 180 -15.58 -4.66 9.81
C THR A 180 -15.93 -3.65 8.71
N PRO A 181 -17.05 -3.80 7.99
CA PRO A 181 -17.37 -2.98 6.81
C PRO A 181 -17.52 -1.49 7.09
N SER A 182 -17.81 -1.10 8.33
CA SER A 182 -17.83 0.31 8.74
C SER A 182 -16.43 0.93 8.79
N PHE A 183 -15.40 0.15 9.11
CA PHE A 183 -14.05 0.64 9.36
C PHE A 183 -13.36 0.98 8.04
N THR A 184 -13.28 2.28 7.78
CA THR A 184 -12.98 2.85 6.46
C THR A 184 -11.79 3.82 6.47
N HIS A 185 -11.43 4.32 7.66
CA HIS A 185 -10.41 5.36 7.83
C HIS A 185 -9.43 5.00 8.97
N LEU A 186 -8.13 4.91 8.65
CA LEU A 186 -7.06 4.73 9.64
C LEU A 186 -5.97 5.80 9.47
N SER A 187 -5.68 6.53 10.53
CA SER A 187 -4.58 7.50 10.61
C SER A 187 -3.61 7.13 11.72
N ILE A 188 -2.35 6.91 11.38
CA ILE A 188 -1.23 6.69 12.30
C ILE A 188 -0.18 7.76 11.98
N ILE A 189 0.10 8.61 12.96
CA ILE A 189 1.03 9.74 12.83
C ILE A 189 2.02 9.69 13.99
N GLN A 190 3.31 9.58 13.70
CA GLN A 190 4.37 9.92 14.64
C GLN A 190 4.77 11.38 14.38
N ASP A 191 4.59 12.26 15.38
CA ASP A 191 5.17 13.61 15.32
C ASP A 191 6.69 13.52 15.07
N PRO A 192 7.35 14.47 14.36
CA PRO A 192 8.80 14.49 14.21
C PRO A 192 9.49 15.06 15.48
N PRO A 193 10.78 14.74 15.72
CA PRO A 193 11.47 15.12 16.95
C PRO A 193 11.68 16.64 17.06
N PRO A 194 11.75 17.21 18.28
CA PRO A 194 12.06 18.61 18.49
C PRO A 194 13.40 18.99 17.84
N ARG A 195 13.44 20.11 17.07
CA ARG A 195 14.66 20.56 16.38
C ARG A 195 15.83 20.88 17.32
N MET A 196 15.60 21.03 18.62
CA MET A 196 16.64 21.28 19.64
C MET A 196 17.33 20.00 20.12
N THR A 197 16.70 18.82 19.97
CA THR A 197 17.25 17.51 20.38
C THR A 197 17.66 16.64 19.19
N ALA A 198 17.27 17.03 17.97
CA ALA A 198 17.79 16.41 16.75
C ALA A 198 19.34 16.49 16.73
N PRO A 199 20.06 15.38 16.47
CA PRO A 199 21.50 15.46 16.24
C PRO A 199 21.85 16.46 15.14
N PRO A 200 23.04 17.10 15.19
CA PRO A 200 23.56 17.92 14.10
C PRO A 200 24.04 17.06 12.92
N THR A 201 23.19 16.16 12.42
CA THR A 201 23.45 15.37 11.22
C THR A 201 23.41 16.25 9.98
N ALA A 202 24.55 16.33 9.29
CA ALA A 202 24.74 16.89 7.96
C ALA A 202 24.56 18.42 7.78
N ARG A 203 25.35 19.22 8.53
CA ARG A 203 25.79 20.56 8.04
C ARG A 203 27.17 20.53 7.33
N ASN A 204 27.79 19.35 7.22
CA ASN A 204 29.15 19.13 6.73
C ASN A 204 29.24 18.69 5.25
N SER A 205 28.40 19.24 4.36
CA SER A 205 28.44 18.92 2.91
C SER A 205 29.11 19.98 2.04
N ARG A 206 29.62 21.07 2.63
CA ARG A 206 30.40 22.11 1.91
C ARG A 206 31.89 21.79 1.74
N ALA A 207 32.40 20.74 2.39
CA ALA A 207 33.81 20.33 2.32
C ALA A 207 34.09 19.27 1.24
N ALA A 208 33.07 18.60 0.69
CA ALA A 208 33.22 17.56 -0.32
C ALA A 208 33.39 18.09 -1.76
N THR A 209 33.29 19.41 -1.96
CA THR A 209 33.28 20.06 -3.29
C THR A 209 34.67 20.29 -3.89
N VAL A 210 35.75 19.79 -3.27
CA VAL A 210 37.15 20.08 -3.69
C VAL A 210 37.95 18.81 -4.04
N ALA A 211 37.42 17.61 -3.81
CA ALA A 211 38.18 16.36 -3.93
C ALA A 211 37.85 15.46 -5.14
N ASN A 212 36.80 15.77 -5.92
CA ASN A 212 36.31 14.87 -6.99
C ASN A 212 36.24 15.52 -8.40
N SER A 213 37.09 16.50 -8.66
CA SER A 213 37.36 17.02 -10.01
C SER A 213 38.68 16.42 -10.52
N GLY A 214 38.63 15.17 -10.98
CA GLY A 214 39.75 14.47 -11.59
C GLY A 214 39.36 13.11 -12.17
N ALA A 215 39.70 12.88 -13.44
CA ALA A 215 39.55 11.65 -14.22
C ALA A 215 38.11 11.14 -14.51
N ALA A 216 37.68 11.35 -15.75
CA ALA A 216 36.65 10.54 -16.40
C ALA A 216 37.32 9.37 -17.16
N THR A 217 36.68 8.19 -17.24
CA THR A 217 36.48 7.35 -18.46
C THR A 217 36.02 5.91 -18.13
N ALA A 218 35.36 5.28 -19.12
CA ALA A 218 35.19 3.83 -19.35
C ALA A 218 34.19 2.97 -18.50
N GLU A 219 33.10 2.60 -19.18
CA GLU A 219 32.60 1.22 -19.44
C GLU A 219 32.22 0.20 -18.31
N SER A 220 30.91 -0.13 -18.32
CA SER A 220 30.35 -1.48 -18.53
C SER A 220 30.40 -2.63 -17.48
N SER A 221 29.22 -2.88 -16.87
CA SER A 221 28.53 -4.19 -16.71
C SER A 221 28.81 -5.16 -15.52
N LEU A 222 27.71 -5.81 -15.06
CA LEU A 222 27.58 -7.17 -14.48
C LEU A 222 28.30 -7.47 -13.12
N ALA A 223 27.84 -8.33 -12.20
CA ALA A 223 26.58 -9.09 -11.99
C ALA A 223 26.43 -9.54 -10.49
N ASN A 224 25.38 -10.32 -10.20
CA ASN A 224 24.87 -10.78 -8.88
C ASN A 224 25.83 -11.56 -7.93
N SER A 225 25.68 -11.32 -6.62
CA SER A 225 25.89 -12.25 -5.47
C SER A 225 25.38 -11.57 -4.17
N VAL A 226 24.59 -12.09 -3.22
CA VAL A 226 24.02 -13.42 -2.88
C VAL A 226 24.95 -14.40 -2.13
N ALA A 227 24.52 -14.83 -0.92
CA ALA A 227 25.23 -15.59 0.13
C ALA A 227 26.48 -14.86 0.69
N ASP A 228 26.98 -15.10 1.90
CA ASP A 228 26.69 -16.11 2.93
C ASP A 228 26.95 -15.53 4.35
N LEU A 229 26.39 -16.11 5.41
CA LEU A 229 26.72 -15.76 6.81
C LEU A 229 26.94 -17.03 7.63
N THR A 230 28.15 -17.58 7.54
CA THR A 230 28.64 -18.67 8.40
C THR A 230 29.26 -18.11 9.68
N LEU A 231 29.05 -18.83 10.79
CA LEU A 231 29.74 -18.59 12.06
C LEU A 231 31.25 -18.83 11.89
N GLU A 232 32.06 -18.07 12.63
CA GLU A 232 33.25 -18.64 13.28
C GLU A 232 33.32 -18.17 14.75
N SER A 233 33.67 -19.13 15.61
CA SER A 233 33.90 -19.00 17.04
C SER A 233 35.33 -18.53 17.33
N SER A 234 35.54 -17.85 18.45
CA SER A 234 36.87 -17.77 19.06
C SER A 234 36.75 -17.78 20.58
N ASP A 235 37.25 -18.85 21.19
CA ASP A 235 37.28 -19.05 22.63
C ASP A 235 38.39 -18.24 23.30
N SER A 236 38.17 -17.85 24.56
CA SER A 236 39.25 -17.83 25.57
C SER A 236 38.65 -17.87 26.97
N GLU A 237 39.01 -18.90 27.74
CA GLU A 237 38.60 -19.07 29.13
C GLU A 237 39.39 -18.16 30.08
N SER A 238 38.78 -17.76 31.21
CA SER A 238 39.44 -17.86 32.53
C SER A 238 38.50 -17.53 33.72
N THR A 239 38.04 -18.59 34.38
CA THR A 239 38.05 -18.82 35.84
C THR A 239 37.44 -17.83 36.86
N SER A 240 36.82 -18.43 37.87
CA SER A 240 36.48 -17.92 39.22
C SER A 240 35.27 -16.97 39.30
N GLU A 241 34.43 -16.99 40.34
CA GLU A 241 33.88 -18.00 41.26
C GLU A 241 33.04 -17.19 42.27
N ASN A 242 31.99 -17.81 42.81
CA ASN A 242 31.37 -17.53 44.11
C ASN A 242 30.46 -16.28 44.38
N SER A 243 29.30 -16.65 44.96
CA SER A 243 28.60 -16.02 46.10
C SER A 243 27.52 -14.93 45.89
N THR A 244 26.26 -15.38 45.91
CA THR A 244 25.21 -14.86 46.81
C THR A 244 25.67 -14.91 48.29
N PRO A 245 25.15 -14.11 49.27
CA PRO A 245 23.75 -13.66 49.45
C PRO A 245 23.68 -12.11 49.71
N ALA A 246 22.75 -11.44 50.42
CA ALA A 246 21.66 -11.84 51.34
C ALA A 246 20.51 -10.79 51.44
N THR A 247 19.52 -11.08 52.28
CA THR A 247 18.29 -10.29 52.55
C THR A 247 18.37 -9.54 53.89
N SER A 248 17.67 -8.39 54.02
CA SER A 248 16.82 -7.98 55.19
C SER A 248 17.09 -6.62 55.88
N ALA A 249 15.97 -6.00 56.28
CA ALA A 249 15.72 -5.19 57.49
C ALA A 249 16.12 -3.68 57.59
N ALA A 250 15.06 -2.86 57.52
CA ALA A 250 14.58 -1.96 58.59
C ALA A 250 15.20 -0.55 58.85
N SER A 251 14.34 0.46 58.63
CA SER A 251 13.92 1.52 59.58
C SER A 251 14.72 2.84 59.80
N GLN A 252 13.91 3.92 59.82
CA GLN A 252 14.03 5.22 60.51
C GLN A 252 14.62 6.50 59.86
N SER A 253 13.80 7.56 59.99
CA SER A 253 14.07 9.01 60.11
C SER A 253 14.83 9.79 59.02
N SER A 254 14.05 10.51 58.22
CA SER A 254 14.18 11.95 57.88
C SER A 254 15.48 12.70 58.23
N VAL A 255 16.23 13.12 57.20
CA VAL A 255 16.98 14.39 57.17
C VAL A 255 16.92 14.95 55.75
N GLU A 256 16.60 16.24 55.60
CA GLU A 256 16.73 16.95 54.33
C GLU A 256 18.21 17.10 53.95
N LYS A 257 18.64 16.47 52.85
CA LYS A 257 19.91 16.78 52.18
C LYS A 257 19.72 16.82 50.67
N GLY A 258 20.29 17.85 50.04
CA GLY A 258 20.13 18.11 48.62
C GLY A 258 20.63 16.98 47.74
N TYR A 259 19.89 16.71 46.67
CA TYR A 259 20.22 15.71 45.65
C TYR A 259 21.46 16.13 44.84
N THR A 260 22.64 15.70 45.28
CA THR A 260 23.86 15.70 44.46
C THR A 260 23.72 14.60 43.40
N GLY A 261 23.52 14.97 42.14
CA GLY A 261 23.08 14.08 41.07
C GLY A 261 24.10 13.05 40.57
N HIS A 262 24.48 12.09 41.43
CA HIS A 262 25.17 10.87 41.03
C HIS A 262 24.25 9.66 41.21
N GLY A 263 23.91 9.02 40.09
CA GLY A 263 23.29 7.70 40.09
C GLY A 263 24.27 6.59 40.54
N PRO A 264 23.79 5.34 40.69
CA PRO A 264 24.47 4.29 41.46
C PRO A 264 25.65 3.59 40.73
N PHE A 265 26.44 4.31 39.92
CA PHE A 265 27.57 3.76 39.16
C PHE A 265 28.87 4.53 39.44
N PRO A 266 29.73 4.05 40.35
CA PRO A 266 30.92 4.78 40.82
C PRO A 266 32.16 4.68 39.91
N TYR A 267 32.01 4.28 38.64
CA TYR A 267 33.14 4.01 37.72
C TYR A 267 33.13 4.81 36.40
N LEU A 268 32.23 5.79 36.25
CA LEU A 268 32.34 6.76 35.14
C LEU A 268 33.27 7.91 35.53
N ASN A 269 34.52 7.77 35.09
CA ASN A 269 35.66 8.62 35.37
C ASN A 269 35.43 10.10 34.99
N ASP A 270 35.74 11.05 35.90
CA ASP A 270 35.50 12.51 35.73
C ASP A 270 36.12 13.11 34.45
N LYS A 271 37.16 12.46 33.90
CA LYS A 271 37.81 12.87 32.65
C LYS A 271 36.93 12.71 31.40
N MET A 272 35.70 12.20 31.51
CA MET A 272 34.75 12.11 30.39
C MET A 272 33.69 13.23 30.33
N GLY A 273 33.77 14.23 31.24
CA GLY A 273 32.79 15.33 31.37
C GLY A 273 32.61 16.28 30.17
N TRP A 274 33.38 16.13 29.08
CA TRP A 274 33.21 16.92 27.84
C TRP A 274 32.59 16.14 26.68
N ALA A 275 32.40 14.82 26.82
CA ALA A 275 31.61 14.05 25.87
C ALA A 275 30.11 14.24 26.18
N LYS A 276 29.52 15.34 25.67
CA LYS A 276 28.06 15.47 25.58
C LYS A 276 27.51 14.14 25.04
N PRO A 277 26.53 13.49 25.70
CA PRO A 277 26.04 12.18 25.27
C PRO A 277 25.67 12.24 23.79
N LYS A 278 26.30 11.38 22.99
CA LYS A 278 26.13 11.34 21.53
C LYS A 278 24.66 11.08 21.23
N SER A 279 23.94 12.14 20.84
CA SER A 279 22.59 12.12 20.25
C SER A 279 21.65 11.03 20.75
N PHE A 280 20.83 11.35 21.75
CA PHE A 280 19.77 10.46 22.23
C PHE A 280 18.96 9.91 21.05
N ALA A 281 18.98 8.58 20.91
CA ALA A 281 18.26 7.89 19.84
C ALA A 281 16.77 8.15 20.01
N GLN A 282 16.16 8.76 18.99
CA GLN A 282 14.77 9.16 19.08
C GLN A 282 13.87 7.91 19.09
N PRO A 283 12.94 7.78 20.05
CA PRO A 283 12.08 6.61 20.14
C PRO A 283 11.20 6.47 18.90
N ILE A 284 11.09 5.22 18.44
CA ILE A 284 10.35 4.79 17.26
C ILE A 284 9.04 4.16 17.72
N VAL A 285 7.93 4.46 17.06
CA VAL A 285 6.62 3.88 17.44
C VAL A 285 6.52 2.40 17.04
N PHE A 286 7.13 2.05 15.91
CA PHE A 286 7.14 0.70 15.34
C PHE A 286 8.58 0.21 15.13
N PHE A 287 8.84 -1.03 15.56
CA PHE A 287 10.07 -1.76 15.30
C PHE A 287 9.89 -2.66 14.07
N ASP A 288 8.91 -3.58 14.08
CA ASP A 288 8.52 -4.32 12.87
C ASP A 288 7.39 -3.64 12.11
N ILE A 289 7.77 -2.67 11.27
CA ILE A 289 6.82 -1.97 10.40
C ILE A 289 6.09 -2.89 9.40
N LYS A 290 6.52 -4.16 9.21
CA LYS A 290 5.76 -5.16 8.43
C LYS A 290 4.44 -5.54 9.10
N CYS A 291 4.21 -5.20 10.37
CA CYS A 291 2.90 -5.28 11.02
C CYS A 291 1.82 -4.57 10.20
N LEU A 292 2.14 -3.45 9.52
CA LEU A 292 1.23 -2.69 8.65
C LEU A 292 0.86 -3.45 7.37
N ALA A 293 1.78 -4.25 6.80
CA ALA A 293 1.48 -5.12 5.66
C ALA A 293 0.64 -6.33 6.10
N ARG A 294 0.95 -6.94 7.25
CA ARG A 294 0.14 -8.01 7.84
C ARG A 294 -1.29 -7.55 8.12
N PHE A 295 -1.45 -6.35 8.67
CA PHE A 295 -2.73 -5.67 8.86
C PHE A 295 -3.45 -5.39 7.52
N GLY A 296 -2.75 -4.82 6.54
CA GLY A 296 -3.32 -4.51 5.22
C GLY A 296 -3.78 -5.70 4.38
N ALA A 297 -3.28 -6.91 4.68
CA ALA A 297 -3.71 -8.17 4.08
C ALA A 297 -4.89 -8.84 4.82
N ALA A 298 -5.28 -8.34 5.99
CA ALA A 298 -6.31 -8.93 6.83
C ALA A 298 -7.72 -8.41 6.49
N SER A 299 -8.74 -9.21 6.83
CA SER A 299 -10.15 -8.90 6.55
C SER A 299 -10.63 -7.60 7.20
N VAL A 300 -10.15 -7.26 8.40
CA VAL A 300 -10.42 -5.98 9.08
C VAL A 300 -10.04 -4.76 8.23
N ALA A 301 -9.01 -4.88 7.37
CA ALA A 301 -8.52 -3.81 6.52
C ALA A 301 -9.13 -3.78 5.10
N ALA A 302 -9.95 -4.77 4.73
CA ALA A 302 -10.50 -4.92 3.37
C ALA A 302 -11.32 -3.70 2.89
N ASN A 303 -12.01 -3.05 3.83
CA ASN A 303 -12.90 -1.92 3.58
C ASN A 303 -12.25 -0.55 3.85
N LEU A 304 -10.95 -0.50 4.20
CA LEU A 304 -10.23 0.76 4.35
C LEU A 304 -10.10 1.49 3.00
N THR A 305 -10.64 2.70 2.96
CA THR A 305 -10.63 3.60 1.80
C THR A 305 -9.64 4.75 1.99
N HIS A 306 -9.34 5.12 3.23
CA HIS A 306 -8.45 6.22 3.59
C HIS A 306 -7.39 5.76 4.59
N LEU A 307 -6.13 5.89 4.20
CA LEU A 307 -4.97 5.50 5.01
C LEU A 307 -3.99 6.67 5.11
N ARG A 308 -3.66 7.07 6.33
CA ARG A 308 -2.59 8.02 6.64
C ARG A 308 -1.56 7.34 7.52
N LEU A 309 -0.32 7.23 7.04
CA LEU A 309 0.82 6.60 7.73
C LEU A 309 2.01 7.56 7.69
N ARG A 310 2.11 8.43 8.69
CA ARG A 310 3.21 9.42 8.81
C ARG A 310 4.20 8.96 9.86
N VAL A 311 5.16 8.11 9.50
CA VAL A 311 6.23 7.65 10.40
C VAL A 311 7.58 8.15 9.88
N PRO A 312 8.18 9.19 10.51
CA PRO A 312 9.41 9.80 10.03
C PRO A 312 10.55 8.81 9.83
N SER A 313 11.32 8.98 8.74
CA SER A 313 12.52 8.19 8.43
C SER A 313 12.31 6.68 8.26
N ARG A 314 11.06 6.21 8.09
CA ARG A 314 10.73 4.82 7.73
C ARG A 314 10.39 4.70 6.24
N ASP A 315 10.75 3.58 5.63
CA ASP A 315 10.35 3.23 4.26
C ASP A 315 9.01 2.49 4.29
N ILE A 316 7.91 3.26 4.35
CA ILE A 316 6.56 2.70 4.33
C ILE A 316 6.17 2.24 2.92
N ALA A 317 6.69 2.89 1.88
CA ALA A 317 6.37 2.55 0.50
C ALA A 317 6.79 1.11 0.16
N TYR A 318 7.97 0.67 0.63
CA TYR A 318 8.42 -0.72 0.48
C TYR A 318 7.52 -1.73 1.20
N VAL A 319 7.02 -1.40 2.39
CA VAL A 319 6.08 -2.25 3.16
C VAL A 319 4.73 -2.38 2.44
N LEU A 320 4.24 -1.27 1.88
CA LEU A 320 2.97 -1.21 1.14
C LEU A 320 3.02 -1.90 -0.24
N ILE A 321 4.19 -2.35 -0.70
CA ILE A 321 4.36 -3.25 -1.85
C ILE A 321 4.86 -4.65 -1.45
N GLY A 322 4.81 -4.97 -0.16
CA GLY A 322 5.41 -6.17 0.42
C GLY A 322 4.94 -7.49 -0.22
N PRO A 323 5.73 -8.57 -0.08
CA PRO A 323 5.57 -9.78 -0.87
C PRO A 323 4.17 -10.39 -0.70
N GLN A 324 3.44 -10.43 -1.80
CA GLN A 324 2.29 -11.31 -1.99
C GLN A 324 2.73 -12.73 -1.62
N VAL A 325 2.11 -13.34 -0.61
CA VAL A 325 2.41 -14.72 -0.23
C VAL A 325 2.16 -15.60 -1.45
N PRO A 326 3.10 -16.45 -1.90
CA PRO A 326 2.89 -17.30 -3.07
C PRO A 326 1.61 -18.12 -2.93
N GLY A 327 0.64 -17.90 -3.83
CA GLY A 327 -0.70 -18.50 -3.76
C GLY A 327 -1.82 -17.62 -3.15
N ARG A 328 -1.52 -16.40 -2.66
CA ARG A 328 -2.53 -15.39 -2.32
C ARG A 328 -2.29 -14.10 -3.11
N THR A 329 -3.22 -13.78 -3.99
CA THR A 329 -3.30 -12.54 -4.78
C THR A 329 -3.97 -11.38 -4.01
N SER A 330 -3.87 -11.38 -2.68
CA SER A 330 -4.50 -10.37 -1.84
C SER A 330 -3.71 -9.05 -1.89
N ASN A 331 -4.14 -8.14 -2.77
CA ASN A 331 -3.74 -6.74 -2.73
C ASN A 331 -3.92 -6.21 -1.29
N LEU A 332 -2.89 -5.58 -0.73
CA LEU A 332 -3.01 -4.85 0.52
C LEU A 332 -4.03 -3.72 0.34
N PHE A 333 -4.90 -3.50 1.33
CA PHE A 333 -5.92 -2.44 1.33
C PHE A 333 -6.70 -2.35 -0.01
N PRO A 334 -7.45 -3.38 -0.42
CA PRO A 334 -8.02 -3.49 -1.78
C PRO A 334 -9.04 -2.38 -2.13
N SER A 335 -9.56 -1.68 -1.13
CA SER A 335 -10.51 -0.57 -1.28
C SER A 335 -9.87 0.83 -1.21
N LEU A 336 -8.54 0.93 -1.15
CA LEU A 336 -7.83 2.18 -0.87
C LEU A 336 -7.98 3.22 -2.00
N ARG A 337 -8.44 4.42 -1.64
CA ARG A 337 -8.65 5.58 -2.53
C ARG A 337 -7.79 6.79 -2.14
N TYR A 338 -7.45 6.94 -0.87
CA TYR A 338 -6.58 7.99 -0.34
C TYR A 338 -5.40 7.39 0.44
N LEU A 339 -4.18 7.76 0.05
CA LEU A 339 -2.95 7.38 0.74
C LEU A 339 -2.11 8.61 1.07
N ASP A 340 -1.80 8.80 2.36
CA ASP A 340 -0.90 9.84 2.86
C ASP A 340 0.26 9.18 3.59
N ILE A 341 1.42 9.11 2.93
CA ILE A 341 2.68 8.59 3.47
C ILE A 341 3.69 9.73 3.67
N SER A 342 3.19 10.93 4.01
CA SER A 342 4.04 12.10 4.29
C SER A 342 5.06 11.82 5.40
N THR A 343 6.20 12.49 5.36
CA THR A 343 7.37 12.36 6.27
C THR A 343 8.13 11.03 6.22
N THR A 344 7.63 10.03 5.48
CA THR A 344 8.30 8.75 5.27
C THR A 344 9.44 8.89 4.24
N ASN A 345 10.30 7.88 4.12
CA ASN A 345 11.30 7.85 3.05
C ASN A 345 10.68 7.21 1.79
N VAL A 346 10.40 8.03 0.79
CA VAL A 346 9.96 7.62 -0.55
C VAL A 346 10.86 8.31 -1.56
N ARG A 347 11.25 7.62 -2.63
CA ARG A 347 12.03 8.14 -3.76
C ARG A 347 11.26 7.96 -5.06
N LEU A 348 11.63 8.73 -6.08
CA LEU A 348 11.13 8.52 -7.44
C LEU A 348 11.85 7.32 -8.08
N ASP A 349 11.38 6.11 -7.76
CA ASP A 349 12.01 4.86 -8.21
C ASP A 349 11.00 3.70 -8.46
N SER A 350 11.52 2.48 -8.60
CA SER A 350 10.73 1.27 -8.86
C SER A 350 9.78 0.90 -7.71
N VAL A 351 10.02 1.35 -6.47
CA VAL A 351 9.13 1.14 -5.32
C VAL A 351 7.86 1.96 -5.53
N LEU A 352 7.98 3.26 -5.82
CA LEU A 352 6.83 4.12 -6.13
C LEU A 352 6.08 3.64 -7.39
N SER A 353 6.80 3.21 -8.43
CA SER A 353 6.21 2.57 -9.60
C SER A 353 5.34 1.35 -9.25
N THR A 354 5.84 0.52 -8.33
CA THR A 354 5.16 -0.72 -7.90
C THR A 354 3.98 -0.43 -6.97
N LEU A 355 4.08 0.61 -6.14
CA LEU A 355 2.98 1.11 -5.31
C LEU A 355 1.82 1.58 -6.20
N LEU A 356 2.09 2.50 -7.14
CA LEU A 356 1.09 3.01 -8.08
C LEU A 356 0.48 1.91 -8.96
N ARG A 357 1.24 0.85 -9.25
CA ARG A 357 0.77 -0.34 -9.97
C ARG A 357 -0.16 -1.21 -9.12
N SER A 358 0.13 -1.37 -7.82
CA SER A 358 -0.60 -2.24 -6.89
C SER A 358 -1.95 -1.64 -6.43
N TYR A 359 -2.00 -0.33 -6.16
CA TYR A 359 -3.21 0.35 -5.68
C TYR A 359 -4.06 0.86 -6.85
N GLU A 360 -4.83 -0.04 -7.45
CA GLU A 360 -5.67 0.22 -8.63
C GLU A 360 -6.74 1.30 -8.46
N ARG A 361 -7.23 1.52 -7.23
CA ARG A 361 -8.32 2.48 -6.92
C ARG A 361 -7.82 3.80 -6.33
N LEU A 362 -6.50 4.02 -6.30
CA LEU A 362 -5.92 5.20 -5.68
C LEU A 362 -6.28 6.46 -6.49
N GLU A 363 -6.96 7.40 -5.82
CA GLU A 363 -7.39 8.69 -6.37
C GLU A 363 -6.54 9.84 -5.83
N HIS A 364 -6.05 9.73 -4.59
CA HIS A 364 -5.32 10.79 -3.90
C HIS A 364 -4.04 10.24 -3.25
N LEU A 365 -2.88 10.79 -3.63
CA LEU A 365 -1.58 10.44 -3.06
C LEU A 365 -0.88 11.67 -2.46
N VAL A 366 -0.54 11.60 -1.17
CA VAL A 366 0.18 12.65 -0.44
C VAL A 366 1.56 12.16 0.02
N LEU A 367 2.57 12.89 -0.44
CA LEU A 367 4.00 12.64 -0.32
C LEU A 367 4.72 13.87 0.26
N ASP A 368 4.12 14.57 1.23
CA ASP A 368 4.76 15.77 1.79
C ASP A 368 6.00 15.39 2.61
N ARG A 369 7.10 16.12 2.40
CA ARG A 369 8.37 15.96 3.12
C ARG A 369 8.90 14.52 3.11
N VAL A 370 8.56 13.75 2.07
CA VAL A 370 9.34 12.57 1.70
C VAL A 370 10.59 13.04 0.93
N ASN A 371 11.57 12.17 0.77
CA ASN A 371 12.83 12.46 0.05
C ASN A 371 12.70 12.11 -1.45
N LEU A 372 11.64 12.61 -2.11
CA LEU A 372 11.19 12.18 -3.43
C LEU A 372 12.22 12.51 -4.51
N PHE A 373 12.69 13.76 -4.49
CA PHE A 373 13.64 14.33 -5.45
C PHE A 373 15.05 14.47 -4.86
N GLY A 374 15.22 14.08 -3.58
CA GLY A 374 16.48 14.17 -2.85
C GLY A 374 17.11 15.56 -2.90
N PHE A 375 18.44 15.62 -2.88
CA PHE A 375 19.17 16.89 -3.00
C PHE A 375 19.07 17.52 -4.41
N THR A 376 18.61 16.78 -5.44
CA THR A 376 18.54 17.28 -6.82
C THR A 376 17.26 18.05 -7.15
N ALA A 377 16.32 18.20 -6.20
CA ALA A 377 15.09 18.96 -6.38
C ALA A 377 15.32 20.36 -6.99
N LYS A 378 16.31 21.12 -6.50
CA LYS A 378 16.56 22.49 -6.97
C LYS A 378 16.99 22.58 -8.43
N ASP A 379 17.77 21.61 -8.89
CA ASP A 379 18.44 21.66 -10.20
C ASP A 379 17.65 20.86 -11.24
N ARG A 380 17.19 19.65 -10.89
CA ARG A 380 16.48 18.71 -11.78
C ARG A 380 14.98 18.56 -11.49
N GLY A 381 14.41 19.35 -10.58
CA GLY A 381 13.00 19.22 -10.17
C GLY A 381 11.98 19.28 -11.33
N VAL A 382 12.28 20.03 -12.40
CA VAL A 382 11.46 20.09 -13.62
C VAL A 382 11.41 18.72 -14.32
N GLU A 383 12.59 18.14 -14.60
CA GLU A 383 12.72 16.80 -15.20
C GLU A 383 12.06 15.72 -14.33
N LEU A 384 12.23 15.81 -13.01
CA LEU A 384 11.67 14.86 -12.04
C LEU A 384 10.15 15.00 -11.91
N CYS A 385 9.59 16.20 -12.07
CA CYS A 385 8.14 16.40 -12.15
C CYS A 385 7.56 15.80 -13.44
N ARG A 386 8.25 15.98 -14.57
CA ARG A 386 7.91 15.30 -15.84
C ARG A 386 7.94 13.78 -15.70
N GLU A 387 8.99 13.24 -15.08
CA GLU A 387 9.11 11.81 -14.80
C GLU A 387 7.98 11.32 -13.88
N LEU A 388 7.67 12.04 -12.81
CA LEU A 388 6.56 11.73 -11.88
C LEU A 388 5.20 11.71 -12.59
N GLY A 389 4.92 12.69 -13.45
CA GLY A 389 3.68 12.74 -14.25
C GLY A 389 3.56 11.54 -15.20
N GLY A 390 4.66 11.23 -15.91
CA GLY A 390 4.73 10.04 -16.77
C GLY A 390 4.62 8.73 -15.99
N LEU A 391 5.20 8.66 -14.79
CA LEU A 391 5.18 7.48 -13.92
C LEU A 391 3.75 7.14 -13.50
N CYS A 392 2.98 8.14 -13.04
CA CYS A 392 1.58 8.00 -12.60
C CYS A 392 0.69 7.35 -13.67
N VAL A 393 0.86 7.74 -14.93
CA VAL A 393 0.11 7.16 -16.06
C VAL A 393 0.68 5.80 -16.48
N SER A 394 2.00 5.65 -16.51
CA SER A 394 2.68 4.41 -16.94
C SER A 394 2.36 3.20 -16.06
N ALA A 395 1.98 3.41 -14.80
CA ALA A 395 1.54 2.36 -13.89
C ALA A 395 0.34 1.57 -14.45
N GLY A 396 -0.61 2.27 -15.11
CA GLY A 396 -1.73 1.63 -15.80
C GLY A 396 -1.28 0.78 -16.99
N LEU A 397 -0.40 1.32 -17.84
CA LEU A 397 0.18 0.57 -18.96
C LEU A 397 0.93 -0.69 -18.50
N ALA A 398 1.65 -0.60 -17.38
CA ALA A 398 2.34 -1.74 -16.77
C ALA A 398 1.35 -2.82 -16.31
N ARG A 399 0.25 -2.45 -15.61
CA ARG A 399 -0.83 -3.38 -15.23
C ARG A 399 -1.38 -4.14 -16.44
N GLY A 400 -1.73 -3.43 -17.53
CA GLY A 400 -2.27 -4.05 -18.74
C GLY A 400 -1.31 -5.09 -19.34
N LYS A 401 -0.03 -4.74 -19.47
CA LYS A 401 1.01 -5.64 -19.99
C LYS A 401 1.33 -6.81 -19.08
N GLU A 402 1.20 -6.64 -17.77
CA GLU A 402 1.39 -7.69 -16.77
C GLU A 402 0.22 -8.69 -16.80
N ARG A 403 -1.01 -8.19 -16.91
CA ARG A 403 -2.22 -9.01 -17.06
C ARG A 403 -2.26 -9.78 -18.38
N GLU A 404 -1.91 -9.17 -19.52
CA GLU A 404 -1.75 -9.87 -20.82
C GLU A 404 -0.69 -11.00 -20.72
N ARG A 405 0.43 -10.76 -20.00
CA ARG A 405 1.45 -11.78 -19.73
C ARG A 405 0.96 -12.90 -18.80
N ALA A 406 0.20 -12.59 -17.76
CA ALA A 406 -0.36 -13.58 -16.84
C ALA A 406 -1.34 -14.52 -17.57
N ILE A 407 -2.22 -13.96 -18.41
CA ILE A 407 -3.15 -14.75 -19.23
C ILE A 407 -2.40 -15.64 -20.24
N ALA A 408 -1.36 -15.11 -20.90
CA ALA A 408 -0.55 -15.91 -21.82
C ALA A 408 0.24 -17.03 -21.12
N ALA A 409 0.75 -16.78 -19.91
CA ALA A 409 1.42 -17.80 -19.11
C ALA A 409 0.46 -18.90 -18.66
N TRP A 410 -0.75 -18.53 -18.24
CA TRP A 410 -1.82 -19.46 -17.87
C TRP A 410 -2.28 -20.33 -19.06
N ASP A 411 -2.48 -19.78 -20.26
CA ASP A 411 -2.81 -20.57 -21.46
C ASP A 411 -1.72 -21.61 -21.77
N VAL A 412 -0.45 -21.23 -21.64
CA VAL A 412 0.68 -22.15 -21.81
C VAL A 412 0.71 -23.23 -20.73
N MET A 413 0.47 -22.89 -19.45
CA MET A 413 0.37 -23.86 -18.36
C MET A 413 -0.78 -24.85 -18.58
N GLU A 414 -1.96 -24.35 -18.97
CA GLU A 414 -3.15 -25.16 -19.20
C GLU A 414 -2.97 -26.09 -20.40
N ARG A 415 -2.42 -25.61 -21.52
CA ARG A 415 -2.05 -26.46 -22.66
C ARG A 415 -0.96 -27.47 -22.33
N THR A 416 -0.04 -27.14 -21.42
CA THR A 416 0.96 -28.09 -20.92
C THR A 416 0.29 -29.19 -20.08
N ARG A 417 -0.66 -28.84 -19.22
CA ARG A 417 -1.47 -29.78 -18.41
C ARG A 417 -2.26 -30.74 -19.29
N PHE A 418 -2.94 -30.24 -20.33
CA PHE A 418 -3.65 -31.09 -21.29
C PHE A 418 -2.71 -32.01 -22.08
N ALA A 419 -1.59 -31.50 -22.59
CA ALA A 419 -0.62 -32.30 -23.35
C ALA A 419 0.05 -33.40 -22.49
N GLN A 420 0.27 -33.14 -21.19
CA GLN A 420 0.75 -34.13 -20.23
C GLN A 420 -0.28 -35.25 -20.01
N ALA A 421 -1.54 -34.89 -19.72
CA ALA A 421 -2.62 -35.86 -19.52
C ALA A 421 -2.91 -36.70 -20.78
N GLU A 422 -2.80 -36.10 -21.97
CA GLU A 422 -2.94 -36.84 -23.23
C GLU A 422 -1.77 -37.80 -23.47
N ALA A 423 -0.52 -37.37 -23.23
CA ALA A 423 0.65 -38.22 -23.34
C ALA A 423 0.63 -39.39 -22.33
N GLU A 424 0.12 -39.17 -21.12
CA GLU A 424 -0.11 -40.21 -20.11
C GLU A 424 -1.19 -41.21 -20.56
N ARG A 425 -2.32 -40.71 -21.08
CA ARG A 425 -3.38 -41.57 -21.65
C ARG A 425 -2.87 -42.41 -22.83
N GLN A 426 -2.05 -41.83 -23.71
CA GLN A 426 -1.44 -42.56 -24.83
C GLN A 426 -0.47 -43.66 -24.35
N ARG A 427 0.29 -43.41 -23.26
CA ARG A 427 1.15 -44.44 -22.63
C ARG A 427 0.33 -45.60 -22.07
N LEU A 428 -0.73 -45.31 -21.31
CA LEU A 428 -1.63 -46.32 -20.75
C LEU A 428 -2.33 -47.15 -21.85
N GLN A 429 -2.73 -46.51 -22.95
CA GLN A 429 -3.28 -47.22 -24.11
C GLN A 429 -2.24 -48.11 -24.79
N ALA A 430 -1.01 -47.63 -24.98
CA ALA A 430 0.09 -48.43 -25.53
C ALA A 430 0.39 -49.66 -24.65
N GLU A 431 0.48 -49.49 -23.34
CA GLU A 431 0.66 -50.58 -22.37
C GLU A 431 -0.49 -51.61 -22.45
N GLN A 432 -1.75 -51.16 -22.53
CA GLN A 432 -2.90 -52.05 -22.71
C GLN A 432 -2.81 -52.86 -24.01
N THR A 433 -2.51 -52.22 -25.15
CA THR A 433 -2.34 -52.95 -26.42
C THR A 433 -1.17 -53.95 -26.37
N HIS A 434 -0.10 -53.62 -25.66
CA HIS A 434 1.07 -54.51 -25.53
C HIS A 434 0.78 -55.74 -24.65
N VAL A 435 -0.12 -55.61 -23.67
CA VAL A 435 -0.60 -56.72 -22.84
C VAL A 435 -1.60 -57.60 -23.59
N GLU A 436 -2.47 -57.02 -24.44
CA GLU A 436 -3.40 -57.81 -25.27
C GLU A 436 -2.67 -58.56 -26.41
N GLU A 437 -1.71 -57.93 -27.11
CA GLU A 437 -0.86 -58.63 -28.11
C GLU A 437 -0.04 -59.76 -27.47
N GLY A 438 0.38 -59.61 -26.22
CA GLY A 438 1.14 -60.63 -25.50
C GLY A 438 0.34 -61.87 -25.12
N ARG A 439 -1.00 -61.83 -25.17
CA ARG A 439 -1.87 -62.85 -24.55
C ARG A 439 -2.05 -64.14 -25.36
N GLY A 440 -1.31 -64.32 -26.46
CA GLY A 440 -1.36 -65.50 -27.33
C GLY A 440 -0.02 -65.97 -27.89
N LEU A 441 1.12 -65.44 -27.40
CA LEU A 441 2.47 -65.78 -27.87
C LEU A 441 3.21 -66.66 -26.87
N SER A 442 4.12 -67.52 -27.35
CA SER A 442 4.92 -68.38 -26.45
C SER A 442 5.91 -67.55 -25.62
N PRO A 443 6.31 -68.00 -24.41
CA PRO A 443 7.25 -67.28 -23.55
C PRO A 443 8.58 -66.94 -24.24
N GLU A 444 9.03 -67.80 -25.15
CA GLU A 444 10.25 -67.63 -25.95
C GLU A 444 10.16 -66.44 -26.92
N ILE A 445 9.01 -66.26 -27.59
CA ILE A 445 8.80 -65.17 -28.55
C ILE A 445 8.72 -63.83 -27.81
N VAL A 446 8.07 -63.81 -26.64
CA VAL A 446 7.99 -62.61 -25.79
C VAL A 446 9.37 -62.22 -25.26
N ALA A 447 10.18 -63.19 -24.80
CA ALA A 447 11.55 -62.94 -24.36
C ALA A 447 12.45 -62.40 -25.50
N ALA A 448 12.35 -62.96 -26.71
CA ALA A 448 13.10 -62.48 -27.87
C ALA A 448 12.70 -61.06 -28.29
N ARG A 449 11.39 -60.74 -28.33
CA ARG A 449 10.88 -59.40 -28.67
C ARG A 449 11.31 -58.35 -27.65
N ASN A 450 11.30 -58.69 -26.36
CA ASN A 450 11.78 -57.80 -25.28
C ASN A 450 13.29 -57.56 -25.37
N ALA A 451 14.10 -58.60 -25.61
CA ALA A 451 15.55 -58.46 -25.78
C ALA A 451 15.91 -57.58 -27.00
N GLN A 452 15.12 -57.65 -28.07
CA GLN A 452 15.30 -56.81 -29.25
C GLN A 452 14.92 -55.34 -28.98
N ALA A 453 13.83 -55.10 -28.24
CA ALA A 453 13.43 -53.76 -27.80
C ALA A 453 14.47 -53.12 -26.86
N GLU A 454 15.02 -53.87 -25.90
CA GLU A 454 16.12 -53.39 -25.04
C GLU A 454 17.38 -53.03 -25.84
N ALA A 455 17.67 -53.76 -26.91
CA ALA A 455 18.82 -53.46 -27.78
C ALA A 455 18.61 -52.15 -28.55
N GLU A 456 17.43 -51.95 -29.14
CA GLU A 456 17.08 -50.70 -29.84
C GLU A 456 17.02 -49.49 -28.86
N GLU A 457 16.55 -49.69 -27.64
CA GLU A 457 16.52 -48.62 -26.62
C GLU A 457 17.94 -48.26 -26.14
N ARG A 458 18.82 -49.26 -25.93
CA ARG A 458 20.25 -49.01 -25.69
C ARG A 458 20.90 -48.26 -26.86
N GLU A 459 20.58 -48.61 -28.10
CA GLU A 459 21.12 -47.91 -29.28
C GLU A 459 20.63 -46.45 -29.35
N ARG A 460 19.34 -46.18 -29.06
CA ARG A 460 18.82 -44.81 -28.94
C ARG A 460 19.51 -44.01 -27.84
N LEU A 461 19.78 -44.62 -26.67
CA LEU A 461 20.53 -43.98 -25.57
C LEU A 461 22.00 -43.72 -25.94
N ILE A 462 22.63 -44.61 -26.70
CA ILE A 462 23.98 -44.41 -27.26
C ILE A 462 23.98 -43.28 -28.29
N ALA A 463 22.96 -43.18 -29.16
CA ALA A 463 22.83 -42.07 -30.10
C ALA A 463 22.62 -40.71 -29.39
N LEU A 464 21.77 -40.67 -28.35
CA LEU A 464 21.52 -39.48 -27.52
C LEU A 464 22.73 -39.05 -26.67
N SER A 465 23.58 -39.98 -26.25
CA SER A 465 24.83 -39.65 -25.55
C SER A 465 25.94 -39.20 -26.51
N ARG A 466 26.01 -39.77 -27.73
CA ARG A 466 26.91 -39.32 -28.80
C ARG A 466 26.61 -37.90 -29.27
N SER A 467 25.34 -37.49 -29.37
CA SER A 467 24.97 -36.12 -29.77
C SER A 467 25.35 -35.03 -28.75
N ARG A 468 25.61 -35.41 -27.49
CA ARG A 468 26.05 -34.49 -26.43
C ARG A 468 27.57 -34.31 -26.30
N ARG A 469 28.39 -35.07 -27.06
CA ARG A 469 29.84 -35.12 -26.88
C ARG A 469 30.61 -34.67 -28.13
N GLY A 470 30.34 -33.45 -28.61
CA GLY A 470 30.99 -32.85 -29.78
C GLY A 470 31.39 -31.38 -29.58
N HIS A 471 32.68 -31.09 -29.84
CA HIS A 471 33.33 -29.78 -30.00
C HIS A 471 33.32 -28.75 -28.85
N ARG A 472 34.45 -28.71 -28.11
CA ARG A 472 35.11 -27.46 -27.71
C ARG A 472 36.44 -27.35 -28.44
N SER A 473 36.74 -26.13 -28.95
CA SER A 473 38.08 -25.53 -29.18
C SER A 473 38.28 -24.88 -30.57
N ALA A 474 39.05 -23.77 -30.52
CA ALA A 474 39.71 -23.02 -31.60
C ALA A 474 38.87 -22.12 -32.54
N ALA A 475 39.42 -20.94 -32.80
CA ALA A 475 38.79 -19.74 -33.38
C ALA A 475 39.13 -19.49 -34.87
N HIS A 476 38.62 -18.35 -35.37
CA HIS A 476 38.90 -17.63 -36.64
C HIS A 476 38.04 -17.92 -37.89
N SER A 477 37.37 -16.84 -38.35
CA SER A 477 37.21 -16.37 -39.75
C SER A 477 36.56 -17.30 -40.81
N THR A 478 35.68 -16.89 -41.73
CA THR A 478 34.94 -15.63 -42.01
C THR A 478 33.82 -15.98 -43.01
N ILE A 479 32.71 -15.24 -43.01
CA ILE A 479 31.72 -15.16 -44.11
C ILE A 479 31.10 -16.49 -44.59
N SER A 480 29.81 -16.68 -44.28
CA SER A 480 28.91 -17.39 -45.20
C SER A 480 27.60 -16.61 -45.36
N LEU A 481 27.21 -16.40 -46.61
CA LEU A 481 26.04 -15.62 -47.00
C LEU A 481 24.81 -16.52 -47.09
N ARG A 482 23.72 -16.07 -46.46
CA ARG A 482 22.34 -16.56 -46.64
C ARG A 482 22.13 -18.07 -46.40
N ASP A 483 21.73 -18.38 -45.18
CA ASP A 483 20.49 -19.13 -45.03
C ASP A 483 19.61 -18.53 -43.92
N ARG A 484 18.29 -18.49 -44.12
CA ARG A 484 17.33 -17.84 -43.21
C ARG A 484 16.63 -18.89 -42.34
N PRO A 485 16.94 -19.03 -41.04
CA PRO A 485 16.09 -19.81 -40.15
C PRO A 485 14.75 -19.08 -39.92
N SER A 486 13.66 -19.86 -39.94
CA SER A 486 12.30 -19.35 -39.75
C SER A 486 12.13 -18.62 -38.41
N ARG A 487 11.59 -17.40 -38.47
CA ARG A 487 11.43 -16.49 -37.33
C ARG A 487 10.14 -16.80 -36.56
N VAL A 488 10.11 -17.94 -35.87
CA VAL A 488 9.09 -18.21 -34.83
C VAL A 488 9.61 -17.70 -33.49
N SER A 489 8.84 -16.83 -32.85
CA SER A 489 9.24 -16.08 -31.65
C SER A 489 9.62 -16.98 -30.47
N ARG A 490 10.88 -16.87 -30.03
CA ARG A 490 11.22 -17.13 -28.62
C ARG A 490 10.76 -15.93 -27.78
N VAL A 491 9.67 -16.10 -27.05
CA VAL A 491 9.27 -15.25 -25.92
C VAL A 491 9.07 -16.18 -24.73
N GLY A 492 9.70 -15.88 -23.58
CA GLY A 492 9.50 -16.65 -22.34
C GLY A 492 10.57 -17.72 -22.04
N ALA A 493 11.84 -17.32 -21.92
CA ALA A 493 12.86 -18.15 -21.27
C ALA A 493 13.01 -17.76 -19.80
N ALA A 494 12.06 -18.16 -18.95
CA ALA A 494 12.06 -17.88 -17.50
C ALA A 494 11.21 -18.86 -16.67
N THR A 495 11.32 -20.18 -16.91
CA THR A 495 10.78 -21.26 -16.03
C THR A 495 11.46 -22.59 -16.37
N SER A 496 12.71 -22.78 -15.94
CA SER A 496 13.49 -23.99 -16.22
C SER A 496 13.30 -25.10 -15.17
N THR A 497 12.09 -25.68 -15.10
CA THR A 497 11.78 -26.85 -14.24
C THR A 497 10.89 -27.92 -14.89
N LEU A 498 10.53 -27.79 -16.18
CA LEU A 498 9.65 -28.74 -16.88
C LEU A 498 10.41 -29.66 -17.87
N PRO A 499 9.97 -30.92 -18.06
CA PRO A 499 10.61 -31.87 -18.96
C PRO A 499 10.52 -31.42 -20.42
N SER A 500 11.67 -31.32 -21.07
CA SER A 500 11.90 -30.37 -22.17
C SER A 500 11.49 -30.84 -23.58
N ASN A 501 10.50 -31.73 -23.74
CA ASN A 501 10.20 -32.37 -25.04
C ASN A 501 8.70 -32.62 -25.35
N ILE A 502 7.74 -32.07 -24.59
CA ILE A 502 6.32 -32.23 -24.91
C ILE A 502 5.91 -31.23 -26.01
N ALA A 503 5.39 -31.73 -27.13
CA ALA A 503 4.87 -30.90 -28.21
C ALA A 503 3.50 -30.31 -27.80
N LEU A 504 3.44 -28.99 -27.57
CA LEU A 504 2.22 -28.31 -27.17
C LEU A 504 1.24 -28.15 -28.35
N PRO A 505 -0.06 -28.44 -28.19
CA PRO A 505 -1.07 -28.16 -29.22
C PRO A 505 -1.15 -26.65 -29.48
N PRO A 506 -1.52 -26.19 -30.70
CA PRO A 506 -1.65 -24.77 -31.02
C PRO A 506 -2.67 -24.07 -30.11
N PRO A 507 -2.52 -22.76 -29.84
CA PRO A 507 -3.45 -22.01 -28.99
C PRO A 507 -4.81 -21.88 -29.67
N ASP A 508 -5.88 -22.35 -29.02
CA ASP A 508 -7.25 -22.12 -29.47
C ASP A 508 -7.86 -20.82 -28.91
N ARG A 509 -7.17 -20.21 -27.93
CA ARG A 509 -7.56 -18.96 -27.24
C ARG A 509 -6.67 -17.78 -27.65
N ALA A 510 -7.27 -16.61 -27.80
CA ALA A 510 -6.55 -15.35 -27.96
C ALA A 510 -7.26 -14.22 -27.18
N TYR A 511 -6.79 -13.99 -25.96
CA TYR A 511 -7.36 -13.00 -25.05
C TYR A 511 -6.52 -11.73 -25.03
N PHE A 512 -7.17 -10.59 -25.23
CA PHE A 512 -6.55 -9.27 -25.32
C PHE A 512 -6.99 -8.39 -24.16
N VAL A 513 -6.09 -7.59 -23.59
CA VAL A 513 -6.38 -6.75 -22.42
C VAL A 513 -6.02 -5.30 -22.71
N LEU A 514 -7.00 -4.41 -22.54
CA LEU A 514 -6.80 -2.97 -22.61
C LEU A 514 -6.17 -2.45 -21.30
N PRO A 515 -5.18 -1.54 -21.38
CA PRO A 515 -4.54 -0.97 -20.19
C PRO A 515 -5.51 -0.02 -19.47
N PRO A 516 -5.63 -0.05 -18.13
CA PRO A 516 -6.48 0.89 -17.40
C PRO A 516 -5.95 2.32 -17.54
N LEU A 517 -6.88 3.27 -17.70
CA LEU A 517 -6.59 4.70 -17.52
C LEU A 517 -6.16 4.99 -16.07
N PRO A 518 -5.39 6.06 -15.83
CA PRO A 518 -5.01 6.47 -14.47
C PRO A 518 -6.26 6.88 -13.66
N THR A 519 -6.37 6.36 -12.44
CA THR A 519 -7.42 6.71 -11.46
C THR A 519 -7.05 7.90 -10.59
N LEU A 520 -5.78 8.29 -10.63
CA LEU A 520 -5.17 9.27 -9.74
C LEU A 520 -5.63 10.69 -10.12
N LYS A 521 -6.41 11.32 -9.26
CA LYS A 521 -6.95 12.67 -9.42
C LYS A 521 -6.01 13.74 -8.85
N THR A 522 -5.17 13.39 -7.87
CA THR A 522 -4.28 14.34 -7.22
C THR A 522 -2.97 13.70 -6.76
N VAL A 523 -1.86 14.42 -6.95
CA VAL A 523 -0.56 14.14 -6.34
C VAL A 523 -0.14 15.35 -5.52
N SER A 524 0.38 15.13 -4.32
CA SER A 524 0.73 16.21 -3.39
C SER A 524 2.15 16.01 -2.85
N ILE A 525 3.03 16.99 -3.06
CA ILE A 525 4.49 16.90 -2.81
C ILE A 525 5.01 18.11 -2.01
N GLY A 526 4.18 18.66 -1.12
CA GLY A 526 4.35 20.02 -0.57
C GLY A 526 5.60 20.26 0.30
N GLY A 527 6.37 19.23 0.62
CA GLY A 527 7.66 19.39 1.30
C GLY A 527 8.81 19.83 0.38
N GLU A 528 8.82 19.38 -0.88
CA GLU A 528 9.96 19.57 -1.80
C GLU A 528 10.03 21.01 -2.33
N ALA A 529 8.87 21.65 -2.53
CA ALA A 529 8.76 22.98 -3.12
C ALA A 529 8.95 24.13 -2.11
N HIS A 530 9.09 23.88 -0.80
CA HIS A 530 9.08 24.94 0.22
C HIS A 530 10.18 26.00 0.05
N ALA A 531 11.32 25.63 -0.55
CA ALA A 531 12.47 26.52 -0.78
C ALA A 531 12.57 27.04 -2.23
N ILE A 532 11.47 26.98 -2.99
CA ILE A 532 11.44 27.24 -4.43
C ILE A 532 10.54 28.44 -4.74
N SER A 533 10.88 29.21 -5.79
CA SER A 533 10.08 30.36 -6.22
C SER A 533 8.75 29.92 -6.84
N THR A 534 7.72 30.75 -6.72
CA THR A 534 6.39 30.49 -7.32
C THR A 534 6.44 30.31 -8.83
N ALA A 535 7.31 31.03 -9.54
CA ALA A 535 7.52 30.84 -10.98
C ALA A 535 8.06 29.43 -11.32
N LYS A 536 9.06 28.95 -10.59
CA LYS A 536 9.62 27.61 -10.79
C LYS A 536 8.68 26.49 -10.31
N ILE A 537 7.77 26.79 -9.39
CA ILE A 537 6.66 25.90 -9.04
C ILE A 537 5.66 25.76 -10.19
N ALA A 538 5.37 26.84 -10.94
CA ALA A 538 4.54 26.74 -12.15
C ALA A 538 5.23 25.88 -13.23
N GLU A 539 6.54 26.08 -13.47
CA GLU A 539 7.33 25.22 -14.37
C GLU A 539 7.24 23.72 -14.00
N TRP A 540 7.30 23.40 -12.70
CA TRP A 540 7.16 22.02 -12.21
C TRP A 540 5.78 21.42 -12.50
N GLU A 541 4.73 22.22 -12.36
CA GLU A 541 3.36 21.81 -12.62
C GLU A 541 3.15 21.58 -14.13
N ASP A 542 3.60 22.52 -14.97
CA ASP A 542 3.54 22.42 -16.42
C ASP A 542 4.26 21.18 -16.95
N ASP A 543 5.48 20.89 -16.47
CA ASP A 543 6.23 19.72 -16.92
C ASP A 543 5.68 18.40 -16.34
N PHE A 544 5.09 18.39 -15.14
CA PHE A 544 4.30 17.26 -14.65
C PHE A 544 3.13 16.94 -15.59
N HIS A 545 2.38 17.96 -16.02
CA HIS A 545 1.29 17.80 -16.98
C HIS A 545 1.77 17.40 -18.38
N SER A 546 2.96 17.86 -18.79
CA SER A 546 3.63 17.45 -20.02
C SER A 546 4.00 15.96 -19.99
N GLY A 547 4.60 15.50 -18.89
CA GLY A 547 4.92 14.09 -18.65
C GLY A 547 3.68 13.19 -18.54
N TRP A 548 2.61 13.68 -17.93
CA TRP A 548 1.31 13.01 -17.88
C TRP A 548 0.73 12.79 -19.28
N ARG A 549 0.75 13.83 -20.14
CA ARG A 549 0.27 13.77 -21.53
C ARG A 549 1.09 12.79 -22.37
N ASP A 550 2.42 12.81 -22.27
CA ASP A 550 3.32 11.81 -22.87
C ASP A 550 2.97 10.39 -22.42
N GLY A 551 2.61 10.23 -21.14
CA GLY A 551 2.13 8.98 -20.56
C GLY A 551 0.84 8.50 -21.23
N LEU A 552 -0.15 9.38 -21.36
CA LEU A 552 -1.44 9.06 -22.00
C LEU A 552 -1.27 8.70 -23.48
N GLY A 553 -0.41 9.41 -24.22
CA GLY A 553 -0.08 9.04 -25.61
C GLY A 553 0.48 7.62 -25.74
N LYS A 554 1.32 7.17 -24.79
CA LYS A 554 1.83 5.79 -24.74
C LYS A 554 0.73 4.77 -24.39
N VAL A 555 -0.23 5.14 -23.54
CA VAL A 555 -1.39 4.29 -23.20
C VAL A 555 -2.32 4.15 -24.42
N LEU A 556 -2.70 5.25 -25.06
CA LEU A 556 -3.54 5.28 -26.26
C LEU A 556 -2.90 4.49 -27.41
N GLY A 557 -1.61 4.70 -27.69
CA GLY A 557 -0.89 3.93 -28.71
C GLY A 557 -0.88 2.42 -28.44
N TRP A 558 -0.82 2.01 -27.17
CA TRP A 558 -0.96 0.60 -26.80
C TRP A 558 -2.39 0.09 -26.94
N ALA A 559 -3.40 0.87 -26.54
CA ALA A 559 -4.81 0.51 -26.69
C ALA A 559 -5.19 0.31 -28.18
N VAL A 560 -4.72 1.19 -29.07
CA VAL A 560 -4.88 1.05 -30.53
C VAL A 560 -4.17 -0.22 -31.04
N HIS A 561 -2.95 -0.49 -30.60
CA HIS A 561 -2.23 -1.71 -30.97
C HIS A 561 -2.94 -3.00 -30.52
N VAL A 562 -3.54 -3.00 -29.33
CA VAL A 562 -4.36 -4.11 -28.80
C VAL A 562 -5.66 -4.26 -29.62
N ALA A 563 -6.33 -3.16 -29.95
CA ALA A 563 -7.52 -3.17 -30.81
C ALA A 563 -7.24 -3.78 -32.18
N GLU A 564 -6.18 -3.34 -32.87
CA GLU A 564 -5.81 -3.90 -34.16
C GLU A 564 -5.41 -5.38 -34.09
N LYS A 565 -4.75 -5.81 -33.01
CA LYS A 565 -4.43 -7.23 -32.78
C LYS A 565 -5.73 -8.06 -32.68
N TYR A 566 -6.68 -7.59 -31.88
CA TYR A 566 -7.98 -8.24 -31.66
C TYR A 566 -8.77 -8.34 -32.98
N GLU A 567 -8.91 -7.24 -33.73
CA GLU A 567 -9.59 -7.24 -35.04
C GLU A 567 -8.89 -8.16 -36.05
N ARG A 568 -7.55 -8.14 -36.12
CA ARG A 568 -6.76 -9.03 -36.98
C ARG A 568 -6.89 -10.50 -36.58
N ALA A 569 -7.10 -10.81 -35.30
CA ALA A 569 -7.36 -12.15 -34.84
C ALA A 569 -8.78 -12.58 -35.24
N LYS A 570 -9.80 -11.76 -34.92
CA LYS A 570 -11.21 -12.03 -35.24
C LYS A 570 -11.41 -12.27 -36.74
N LYS A 571 -10.91 -11.37 -37.58
CA LYS A 571 -10.97 -11.53 -39.04
C LYS A 571 -10.35 -12.84 -39.54
N LYS A 572 -9.25 -13.30 -38.95
CA LYS A 572 -8.62 -14.59 -39.32
C LYS A 572 -9.43 -15.80 -38.89
N ALA A 573 -10.10 -15.74 -37.74
CA ALA A 573 -11.04 -16.78 -37.32
C ALA A 573 -12.25 -16.82 -38.26
N ASP A 574 -12.84 -15.66 -38.59
CA ASP A 574 -13.96 -15.56 -39.53
C ASP A 574 -13.58 -16.06 -40.93
N GLU A 575 -12.40 -15.67 -41.45
CA GLU A 575 -11.84 -16.19 -42.71
C GLU A 575 -11.67 -17.72 -42.66
N TRP A 576 -11.19 -18.28 -41.55
CA TRP A 576 -11.01 -19.73 -41.38
C TRP A 576 -12.35 -20.49 -41.33
N TYR A 577 -13.31 -20.03 -40.52
CA TYR A 577 -14.66 -20.61 -40.45
C TYR A 577 -15.35 -20.62 -41.82
N ASN A 578 -15.24 -19.54 -42.59
CA ASN A 578 -15.75 -19.48 -43.95
C ASN A 578 -15.06 -20.51 -44.86
N THR A 579 -13.74 -20.72 -44.74
CA THR A 579 -13.04 -21.75 -45.54
C THR A 579 -13.39 -23.19 -45.14
N GLU A 580 -13.67 -23.48 -43.86
CA GLU A 580 -14.16 -24.80 -43.43
C GLU A 580 -15.57 -25.07 -43.96
N MET A 581 -16.50 -24.11 -43.79
CA MET A 581 -17.88 -24.21 -44.26
C MET A 581 -17.99 -24.43 -45.78
N VAL A 582 -17.14 -23.77 -46.57
CA VAL A 582 -17.08 -23.94 -48.03
C VAL A 582 -16.33 -25.23 -48.41
N GLY A 583 -15.24 -25.56 -47.70
CA GLY A 583 -14.43 -26.76 -47.95
C GLY A 583 -15.18 -28.08 -47.67
N GLY A 584 -16.09 -28.07 -46.69
CA GLY A 584 -16.91 -29.24 -46.32
C GLY A 584 -17.85 -29.75 -47.41
N LYS A 585 -18.19 -28.92 -48.42
CA LYS A 585 -19.10 -29.29 -49.52
C LYS A 585 -18.40 -29.71 -50.83
N ALA A 586 -17.06 -29.74 -50.88
CA ALA A 586 -16.31 -29.90 -52.14
C ALA A 586 -15.47 -31.19 -52.26
N LYS A 587 -15.59 -32.13 -51.33
CA LYS A 587 -14.77 -33.37 -51.27
C LYS A 587 -15.40 -34.61 -51.94
N GLU A 588 -16.08 -34.45 -53.07
CA GLU A 588 -16.48 -35.56 -53.95
C GLU A 588 -16.17 -35.30 -55.43
N LYS A 589 -14.89 -35.15 -55.79
CA LYS A 589 -14.43 -35.39 -57.18
C LYS A 589 -13.07 -36.12 -57.20
N PRO A 590 -12.95 -37.29 -57.86
CA PRO A 590 -11.69 -38.01 -57.95
C PRO A 590 -10.78 -37.40 -59.03
N ALA A 591 -9.78 -36.63 -58.61
CA ALA A 591 -8.81 -36.04 -59.52
C ALA A 591 -7.67 -37.02 -59.87
N ARG A 592 -7.78 -37.70 -61.02
CA ARG A 592 -6.65 -38.38 -61.67
C ARG A 592 -5.70 -37.31 -62.24
N GLY A 593 -4.50 -37.16 -61.66
CA GLY A 593 -3.48 -36.26 -62.20
C GLY A 593 -2.10 -36.48 -61.60
N LYS A 594 -1.15 -37.04 -62.37
CA LYS A 594 0.26 -37.14 -61.98
C LYS A 594 0.93 -35.76 -62.08
N GLY A 595 1.22 -35.14 -60.95
CA GLY A 595 2.05 -33.94 -60.87
C GLY A 595 2.74 -33.87 -59.50
N LYS A 596 4.03 -33.50 -59.46
CA LYS A 596 4.79 -33.35 -58.21
C LYS A 596 4.24 -32.19 -57.39
N SER A 597 3.29 -32.46 -56.50
CA SER A 597 2.85 -31.49 -55.49
C SER A 597 3.84 -31.45 -54.32
N ALA A 598 4.40 -30.28 -54.03
CA ALA A 598 5.01 -30.02 -52.73
C ALA A 598 3.95 -30.28 -51.64
N ALA A 599 4.37 -30.88 -50.51
CA ALA A 599 3.46 -31.20 -49.42
C ALA A 599 2.74 -29.92 -48.95
N PRO A 600 1.40 -29.91 -48.84
CA PRO A 600 0.69 -28.73 -48.35
C PRO A 600 1.10 -28.50 -46.90
N ALA A 601 1.73 -27.37 -46.62
CA ALA A 601 2.00 -26.95 -45.25
C ALA A 601 0.66 -26.91 -44.50
N ALA A 602 0.53 -27.72 -43.45
CA ALA A 602 -0.70 -27.82 -42.68
C ALA A 602 -1.09 -26.41 -42.20
N LYS A 603 -2.24 -25.90 -42.68
CA LYS A 603 -2.74 -24.58 -42.29
C LYS A 603 -3.05 -24.64 -40.80
N VAL A 604 -2.15 -24.07 -39.98
CA VAL A 604 -2.33 -24.00 -38.53
C VAL A 604 -3.65 -23.31 -38.24
N LYS A 605 -4.57 -24.01 -37.56
CA LYS A 605 -5.86 -23.47 -37.11
C LYS A 605 -5.61 -22.17 -36.34
N PRO A 606 -6.24 -21.03 -36.70
CA PRO A 606 -6.15 -19.83 -35.88
C PRO A 606 -6.91 -20.04 -34.56
N PRO A 607 -6.59 -19.28 -33.50
CA PRO A 607 -7.38 -19.27 -32.28
C PRO A 607 -8.85 -18.97 -32.60
N THR A 608 -9.79 -19.74 -32.03
CA THR A 608 -11.22 -19.56 -32.25
C THR A 608 -11.95 -18.89 -31.09
N ASP A 609 -11.44 -19.00 -29.86
CA ASP A 609 -11.94 -18.28 -28.68
C ASP A 609 -11.19 -16.95 -28.52
N ILE A 610 -11.72 -15.89 -29.14
CA ILE A 610 -11.10 -14.57 -29.23
C ILE A 610 -11.89 -13.57 -28.40
N ARG A 611 -11.25 -12.99 -27.38
CA ARG A 611 -11.91 -12.11 -26.41
C ARG A 611 -11.11 -10.83 -26.15
N LEU A 612 -11.83 -9.76 -25.82
CA LEU A 612 -11.28 -8.47 -25.45
C LEU A 612 -11.74 -8.12 -24.04
N PHE A 613 -10.81 -7.71 -23.18
CA PHE A 613 -11.07 -7.39 -21.78
C PHE A 613 -10.60 -5.97 -21.44
N ARG A 614 -11.29 -5.32 -20.51
CA ARG A 614 -10.81 -4.14 -19.78
C ARG A 614 -10.77 -4.39 -18.28
N PHE A 615 -10.12 -3.49 -17.56
CA PHE A 615 -10.25 -3.37 -16.13
C PHE A 615 -11.58 -2.70 -15.76
N PRO A 616 -12.12 -2.97 -14.56
CA PRO A 616 -13.29 -2.27 -14.04
C PRO A 616 -12.95 -0.80 -13.76
N LEU A 617 -13.94 0.07 -13.97
CA LEU A 617 -13.88 1.47 -13.58
C LEU A 617 -13.97 1.59 -12.04
N PRO A 618 -13.46 2.66 -11.42
CA PRO A 618 -13.46 2.81 -9.95
C PRO A 618 -14.85 2.74 -9.28
N SER A 619 -15.90 3.04 -10.05
CA SER A 619 -17.32 2.99 -9.68
C SER A 619 -17.98 1.61 -9.87
N GLU A 620 -17.37 0.72 -10.65
CA GLU A 620 -17.94 -0.62 -10.90
C GLU A 620 -17.61 -1.57 -9.75
N PRO A 621 -18.57 -2.39 -9.27
CA PRO A 621 -18.29 -3.38 -8.23
C PRO A 621 -17.38 -4.48 -8.76
N ARG A 622 -16.37 -4.87 -7.98
CA ARG A 622 -15.58 -6.07 -8.27
C ARG A 622 -16.41 -7.32 -7.98
N VAL A 623 -16.53 -8.19 -8.96
CA VAL A 623 -16.93 -9.59 -8.74
C VAL A 623 -15.73 -10.33 -8.13
N PRO A 624 -15.88 -11.02 -6.99
CA PRO A 624 -14.86 -11.94 -6.49
C PRO A 624 -14.77 -13.13 -7.45
N GLY A 625 -13.77 -13.15 -8.32
CA GLY A 625 -13.51 -14.26 -9.23
C GLY A 625 -12.45 -15.21 -8.69
N ASP A 626 -12.36 -16.39 -9.32
CA ASP A 626 -11.39 -17.44 -8.95
C ASP A 626 -9.94 -16.91 -9.01
N PRO A 627 -9.13 -17.03 -7.94
CA PRO A 627 -7.73 -16.59 -7.96
C PRO A 627 -6.83 -17.41 -8.90
N SER A 628 -7.29 -18.56 -9.41
CA SER A 628 -6.59 -19.35 -10.44
C SER A 628 -6.89 -18.90 -11.88
N ASP A 629 -7.92 -18.08 -12.09
CA ASP A 629 -8.26 -17.50 -13.39
C ASP A 629 -7.59 -16.12 -13.54
N PRO A 630 -6.64 -15.94 -14.48
CA PRO A 630 -5.99 -14.64 -14.70
C PRO A 630 -6.94 -13.59 -15.31
N THR A 631 -8.10 -13.98 -15.85
CA THR A 631 -9.15 -13.07 -16.32
C THR A 631 -10.08 -12.61 -15.19
N SER A 632 -10.00 -13.23 -14.01
CA SER A 632 -10.69 -12.83 -12.79
C SER A 632 -10.51 -11.35 -12.49
N GLY A 633 -11.65 -10.67 -12.28
CA GLY A 633 -11.73 -9.24 -12.02
C GLY A 633 -11.60 -8.33 -13.24
N LEU A 634 -11.48 -8.87 -14.46
CA LEU A 634 -11.63 -8.12 -15.72
C LEU A 634 -13.09 -8.15 -16.21
N ILE A 635 -13.43 -7.20 -17.07
CA ILE A 635 -14.73 -7.12 -17.75
C ILE A 635 -14.53 -7.43 -19.22
N GLU A 636 -15.21 -8.46 -19.73
CA GLU A 636 -15.24 -8.78 -21.16
C GLU A 636 -16.04 -7.72 -21.92
N ILE A 637 -15.52 -7.30 -23.08
CA ILE A 637 -16.14 -6.33 -23.98
C ILE A 637 -16.56 -7.06 -25.24
N HIS A 638 -17.80 -6.85 -25.68
CA HIS A 638 -18.31 -7.31 -26.96
C HIS A 638 -18.48 -6.14 -27.93
N PRO A 639 -17.38 -5.59 -28.50
CA PRO A 639 -17.44 -4.38 -29.31
C PRO A 639 -18.11 -4.61 -30.67
N ILE A 640 -19.04 -3.72 -31.02
CA ILE A 640 -19.61 -3.59 -32.37
C ILE A 640 -18.69 -2.71 -33.25
N GLY A 641 -18.04 -1.71 -32.66
CA GLY A 641 -17.04 -0.84 -33.28
C GLY A 641 -15.87 -0.52 -32.35
N ARG A 642 -15.12 0.57 -32.61
CA ARG A 642 -13.94 0.98 -31.80
C ARG A 642 -14.27 1.92 -30.62
N GLU A 643 -15.53 1.98 -30.20
CA GLU A 643 -16.03 2.87 -29.13
C GLU A 643 -15.22 2.77 -27.83
N TYR A 644 -14.75 1.57 -27.48
CA TYR A 644 -13.88 1.30 -26.33
C TYR A 644 -12.49 1.98 -26.38
N ILE A 645 -12.14 2.65 -27.48
CA ILE A 645 -10.92 3.45 -27.62
C ILE A 645 -11.20 4.94 -27.34
N GLU A 646 -12.47 5.39 -27.45
CA GLU A 646 -12.80 6.81 -27.31
C GLU A 646 -12.49 7.35 -25.91
N ASP A 647 -12.63 6.55 -24.84
CA ASP A 647 -12.20 6.93 -23.48
C ASP A 647 -10.72 7.36 -23.41
N TYR A 648 -9.85 6.71 -24.18
CA TYR A 648 -8.42 7.03 -24.26
C TYR A 648 -8.15 8.28 -25.09
N ARG A 649 -9.00 8.55 -26.10
CA ARG A 649 -8.94 9.77 -26.93
C ARG A 649 -9.47 10.98 -26.17
N ASN A 650 -10.54 10.80 -25.40
CA ASN A 650 -11.08 11.82 -24.49
C ASN A 650 -10.04 12.17 -23.43
N ALA A 651 -9.44 11.17 -22.76
CA ALA A 651 -8.43 11.41 -21.73
C ALA A 651 -7.18 12.19 -22.23
N ILE A 652 -6.70 11.93 -23.46
CA ILE A 652 -5.61 12.74 -24.04
C ILE A 652 -6.10 14.11 -24.51
N GLY A 653 -7.31 14.21 -25.05
CA GLY A 653 -7.96 15.47 -25.43
C GLY A 653 -8.12 16.41 -24.23
N ASP A 654 -8.57 15.92 -23.08
CA ASP A 654 -8.65 16.68 -21.83
C ASP A 654 -7.27 17.21 -21.39
N ALA A 655 -6.22 16.38 -21.53
CA ALA A 655 -4.83 16.75 -21.21
C ALA A 655 -4.18 17.71 -22.22
N GLU A 656 -4.71 17.79 -23.45
CA GLU A 656 -4.35 18.78 -24.48
C GLU A 656 -5.13 20.09 -24.28
N LEU A 657 -6.43 20.01 -23.95
CA LEU A 657 -7.29 21.15 -23.62
C LEU A 657 -6.80 21.90 -22.38
N TYR A 658 -6.33 21.19 -21.35
CA TYR A 658 -5.65 21.79 -20.20
C TYR A 658 -4.37 22.54 -20.61
N ALA A 659 -3.59 21.96 -21.53
CA ALA A 659 -2.33 22.54 -21.99
C ALA A 659 -2.51 23.79 -22.85
N ALA A 660 -3.56 23.81 -23.68
CA ALA A 660 -3.92 24.96 -24.50
C ALA A 660 -4.63 26.05 -23.69
N SER A 661 -5.39 25.67 -22.66
CA SER A 661 -6.12 26.59 -21.79
C SER A 661 -6.19 26.08 -20.36
N HIS A 662 -5.46 26.75 -19.47
CA HIS A 662 -5.50 26.59 -18.01
C HIS A 662 -6.88 26.88 -17.37
N GLY A 663 -7.89 27.26 -18.16
CA GLY A 663 -9.28 27.36 -17.72
C GLY A 663 -10.00 26.00 -17.58
N ASN A 664 -9.46 24.94 -18.18
CA ASN A 664 -9.97 23.58 -17.99
C ASN A 664 -9.41 22.96 -16.69
N PRO A 665 -10.14 22.05 -16.02
CA PRO A 665 -9.60 21.33 -14.87
C PRO A 665 -8.43 20.42 -15.29
N PRO A 666 -7.33 20.34 -14.51
CA PRO A 666 -6.24 19.42 -14.81
C PRO A 666 -6.69 17.95 -14.66
N PRO A 667 -6.18 17.02 -15.50
CA PRO A 667 -6.51 15.59 -15.39
C PRO A 667 -6.01 14.96 -14.08
N CYS A 668 -4.97 15.53 -13.47
CA CYS A 668 -4.53 15.22 -12.11
C CYS A 668 -3.93 16.47 -11.46
N VAL A 669 -4.50 16.97 -10.35
CA VAL A 669 -4.00 18.15 -9.64
C VAL A 669 -2.65 17.82 -8.98
N LEU A 670 -1.56 18.44 -9.44
CA LEU A 670 -0.32 18.52 -8.66
C LEU A 670 -0.46 19.62 -7.61
N CYS A 671 -0.21 19.30 -6.34
CA CYS A 671 -0.15 20.27 -5.25
C CYS A 671 1.23 20.33 -4.62
N THR A 672 1.83 21.52 -4.68
CA THR A 672 3.18 21.85 -4.21
C THR A 672 3.17 22.62 -2.88
N VAL A 673 2.00 22.92 -2.34
CA VAL A 673 1.83 23.62 -1.05
C VAL A 673 1.98 22.62 0.10
N PRO A 674 2.86 22.82 1.09
CA PRO A 674 2.94 21.94 2.26
C PRO A 674 1.64 21.95 3.06
N ASP A 675 1.13 20.79 3.43
CA ASP A 675 0.00 20.64 4.36
C ASP A 675 0.39 19.91 5.65
N CYS A 676 1.38 19.03 5.58
CA CYS A 676 1.86 18.36 6.81
C CYS A 676 2.35 19.39 7.84
N GLU A 677 1.78 19.35 9.04
CA GLU A 677 2.26 20.14 10.17
C GLU A 677 3.77 19.87 10.39
N GLY A 678 4.55 20.93 10.54
CA GLY A 678 5.59 20.89 11.57
C GLY A 678 4.85 21.06 12.90
N PRO A 679 5.19 20.32 13.97
CA PRO A 679 4.37 20.24 15.17
C PRO A 679 4.00 21.63 15.68
N ALA A 680 2.70 21.97 15.62
CA ALA A 680 2.17 23.18 16.20
C ALA A 680 2.27 23.06 17.72
N ARG A 681 3.34 23.60 18.31
CA ARG A 681 3.50 23.54 19.77
C ARG A 681 2.53 24.54 20.39
N LYS A 682 1.51 24.03 21.07
CA LYS A 682 1.09 24.65 22.33
C LYS A 682 1.96 24.01 23.42
N GLY A 683 2.68 24.83 24.18
CA GLY A 683 3.28 24.38 25.43
C GLY A 683 2.20 23.91 26.41
N SER A 684 2.61 23.33 27.55
CA SER A 684 1.68 22.87 28.60
C SER A 684 0.73 23.97 29.11
N GLU A 685 1.06 25.24 28.89
CA GLU A 685 0.28 26.41 29.32
C GLU A 685 -0.24 27.26 28.14
N GLY A 686 -0.32 26.67 26.93
CA GLY A 686 -0.91 27.32 25.75
C GLY A 686 0.02 28.28 24.99
N GLU A 687 1.28 28.44 25.41
CA GLU A 687 2.26 29.25 24.68
C GLU A 687 2.53 28.68 23.28
N ARG A 688 2.50 29.56 22.27
CA ARG A 688 2.45 29.21 20.85
C ARG A 688 3.86 29.20 20.26
N VAL A 689 4.57 28.09 20.43
CA VAL A 689 5.96 27.94 19.97
C VAL A 689 5.97 27.21 18.61
N ASP A 690 6.69 27.77 17.63
CA ASP A 690 7.01 27.15 16.33
C ASP A 690 5.86 26.67 15.42
N GLY A 691 4.75 27.40 15.35
CA GLY A 691 3.75 27.23 14.30
C GLY A 691 4.22 27.72 12.91
N ARG A 692 5.10 26.97 12.23
CA ARG A 692 5.45 27.20 10.81
C ARG A 692 5.34 25.92 9.97
N GLY A 693 4.11 25.60 9.57
CA GLY A 693 3.81 24.54 8.61
C GLY A 693 2.42 24.69 8.00
N GLY A 694 2.36 25.12 6.74
CA GLY A 694 1.32 24.74 5.77
C GLY A 694 -0.08 25.36 5.84
N LEU A 695 -0.66 25.61 7.02
CA LEU A 695 -2.10 25.92 7.13
C LEU A 695 -2.57 27.14 6.31
N ASN A 696 -1.72 28.17 6.19
CA ASN A 696 -2.04 29.43 5.50
C ASN A 696 -1.73 29.42 3.99
N GLY A 697 -1.16 28.34 3.45
CA GLY A 697 -0.97 28.22 2.00
C GLY A 697 -2.31 28.04 1.31
N LYS A 698 -2.62 28.87 0.29
CA LYS A 698 -3.80 28.64 -0.54
C LYS A 698 -3.54 27.41 -1.41
N HIS A 699 -4.11 26.28 -1.01
CA HIS A 699 -4.11 25.07 -1.83
C HIS A 699 -4.93 25.26 -3.11
N LYS A 700 -4.63 24.48 -4.14
CA LYS A 700 -5.46 24.36 -5.34
C LYS A 700 -6.78 23.65 -4.98
N ASP A 701 -7.86 24.09 -5.60
CA ASP A 701 -9.16 23.45 -5.44
C ASP A 701 -9.10 21.96 -5.83
N ASN A 702 -9.85 21.12 -5.11
CA ASN A 702 -9.86 19.66 -5.27
C ASN A 702 -8.52 18.93 -5.09
N CYS A 703 -7.48 19.56 -4.53
CA CYS A 703 -6.22 18.86 -4.29
C CYS A 703 -6.28 17.83 -3.14
N GLY A 704 -5.33 16.89 -3.12
CA GLY A 704 -5.26 15.82 -2.12
C GLY A 704 -5.10 16.32 -0.68
N HIS A 705 -4.48 17.49 -0.48
CA HIS A 705 -4.42 18.13 0.84
C HIS A 705 -5.76 18.64 1.32
N LEU A 706 -6.51 19.40 0.50
CA LEU A 706 -7.85 19.87 0.87
C LEU A 706 -8.80 18.71 1.12
N TYR A 707 -8.76 17.68 0.27
CA TYR A 707 -9.51 16.45 0.48
C TYR A 707 -9.13 15.79 1.82
N GLY A 708 -7.83 15.70 2.12
CA GLY A 708 -7.33 15.23 3.42
C GLY A 708 -7.76 16.10 4.60
N ARG A 709 -7.75 17.43 4.49
CA ARG A 709 -8.24 18.35 5.54
C ARG A 709 -9.71 18.11 5.84
N ASN A 710 -10.53 17.85 4.82
CA ASN A 710 -11.95 17.56 5.00
C ASN A 710 -12.12 16.18 5.66
N VAL A 711 -11.54 15.12 5.08
CA VAL A 711 -11.61 13.73 5.57
C VAL A 711 -11.16 13.58 7.02
N TRP A 712 -10.01 14.15 7.35
CA TRP A 712 -9.38 14.05 8.66
C TRP A 712 -9.68 15.26 9.57
N GLY A 713 -10.55 16.17 9.13
CA GLY A 713 -11.04 17.29 9.94
C GLY A 713 -12.22 16.89 10.83
N TRP A 714 -12.66 17.83 11.66
CA TRP A 714 -13.91 17.73 12.42
C TRP A 714 -15.16 17.83 11.54
N GLN A 715 -15.05 18.46 10.37
CA GLN A 715 -16.16 18.69 9.43
C GLN A 715 -16.76 17.38 8.91
N ASN A 716 -15.94 16.36 8.60
CA ASN A 716 -16.45 15.07 8.15
C ASN A 716 -16.87 14.12 9.29
N VAL A 717 -16.76 14.53 10.56
CA VAL A 717 -17.18 13.69 11.71
C VAL A 717 -18.71 13.51 11.75
N GLU A 718 -19.48 14.41 11.13
CA GLU A 718 -20.95 14.32 11.07
C GLU A 718 -21.46 13.50 9.87
N HIS A 719 -20.63 13.36 8.83
CA HIS A 719 -20.92 12.58 7.62
C HIS A 719 -20.47 11.11 7.73
N LEU A 720 -19.90 10.71 8.89
CA LEU A 720 -19.49 9.36 9.26
C LEU A 720 -20.39 8.82 10.40
#